data_AF-A0A453SWI0-F1
#
_entry.id   AF-A0A453SWI0-F1
#
_cell.length_a   1.000
_cell.length_b   1.000
_cell.length_c   1.000
_cell.angle_alpha   90.00
_cell.angle_beta   90.00
_cell.angle_gamma   90.00
#
_symmetry.space_group_name_H-M   'P 1'
#
loop_
_entity.id
_entity.type
_entity.pdbx_description
1 polymer ?
#
loop_
_entity_poly.entity_id
_entity_poly.type
_entity_poly.pdbx_seq_one_letter_code
_entity_poly.pdbx_strand_id
1 'polypeptide(L)'
;RCLPVDPSVIYNVIICLLLNFYHFYYLIKHRNVTAELLRVIQRLNLKEQWTDLSLHFTTLCTLRSTISGTHAQNHFRSIGGLEILLDGLGLPSNKFSVSKHSSISRDERGEILLLQLLYLEILSEAVFGNVNNLEFLCENGLVHKFANSISWPAFMIQESHRQKDTTKTLLALNSISGPVHFLKITEWNDYSLKLSIALCSFILPSNVVKCCSDETAINQISASIPSAYQEQSVRWMIRVLLTVFLCIKACACESELPSHIKILAKTIQIYTIRTFRRVLVSAPALLTAFREEGVWDLIFSEDCFYVGSSVEDIQFHIGTENQNDNVRNNRTATDSQSSYRTDVNILQVEAISFLEFAATLNENTYNLPECSALVDALEHCVSDAVVASILLKCFRVILQLATEQTLDSFISLDAITRVLKVACLQAQGLRNSRNLPRPEITIDRDGSRTENIEMTSPEDRTDHTLTCLKLGVNLLKDYVTISSDGRILVLHNAECIECLFNLFEEESLRKLVLEQVLALFRLPPSSARDHAAKLHLCSKYLENFTQANENEKVNSELLIDLLVSMREIIMMDRMYYQNLFRNEGCFLHIISLLNGTFNEATGERLVLNVLETLTLLLEGNNASKAAFRVLVGVGYQTLQSLLLDYYKMLPSERLLDALLNMLVDGKFEINEKTTIKNEDVVVLLLNILQKVCSLAHRDVITIL
;
A
#
# COMPACT_ATOMS: atom_id res chain seq x y z
N ARG A 1 56.74 -30.41 19.22
CA ARG A 1 57.56 -30.97 20.32
C ARG A 1 56.89 -32.28 20.76
N CYS A 2 57.66 -33.37 20.66
CA CYS A 2 57.42 -34.77 21.00
C CYS A 2 56.06 -35.21 21.57
N LEU A 3 55.33 -36.00 20.79
CA LEU A 3 54.53 -37.13 21.23
C LEU A 3 54.74 -38.26 20.19
N PRO A 4 54.92 -39.53 20.60
CA PRO A 4 55.12 -40.62 19.66
C PRO A 4 53.76 -40.95 19.06
N VAL A 5 53.56 -40.67 17.77
CA VAL A 5 52.39 -41.20 17.07
C VAL A 5 52.71 -42.63 16.68
N ASP A 6 52.02 -43.56 17.31
CA ASP A 6 52.12 -44.99 17.07
C ASP A 6 51.88 -45.27 15.57
N PRO A 7 52.83 -45.90 14.83
CA PRO A 7 52.68 -46.17 13.40
C PRO A 7 51.41 -46.97 13.09
N SER A 8 50.90 -47.75 14.05
CA SER A 8 49.65 -48.50 13.95
C SER A 8 48.41 -47.61 13.83
N VAL A 9 48.41 -46.40 14.40
CA VAL A 9 47.27 -45.46 14.36
C VAL A 9 47.22 -44.73 13.02
N ILE A 10 48.36 -44.30 12.48
CA ILE A 10 48.43 -43.73 11.14
C ILE A 10 48.13 -44.80 10.10
N TYR A 11 48.63 -46.03 10.29
CA TYR A 11 48.35 -47.16 9.41
C TYR A 11 46.87 -47.57 9.45
N ASN A 12 46.21 -47.52 10.62
CA ASN A 12 44.77 -47.78 10.75
C ASN A 12 43.89 -46.63 10.21
N VAL A 13 44.30 -45.37 10.33
CA VAL A 13 43.58 -44.23 9.71
C VAL A 13 43.73 -44.27 8.19
N ILE A 14 44.92 -44.59 7.67
CA ILE A 14 45.17 -44.76 6.24
C ILE A 14 44.47 -46.02 5.71
N ILE A 15 44.43 -47.13 6.46
CA ILE A 15 43.68 -48.34 6.10
C ILE A 15 42.16 -48.09 6.18
N CYS A 16 41.65 -47.31 7.14
CA CYS A 16 40.24 -46.90 7.16
C CYS A 16 39.91 -45.95 6.01
N LEU A 17 40.81 -45.03 5.64
CA LEU A 17 40.64 -44.17 4.47
C LEU A 17 40.74 -44.94 3.16
N LEU A 18 41.63 -45.93 3.06
CA LEU A 18 41.81 -46.79 1.89
C LEU A 18 40.72 -47.87 1.79
N LEU A 19 40.26 -48.46 2.88
CA LEU A 19 39.08 -49.34 2.92
C LEU A 19 37.81 -48.55 2.65
N ASN A 20 37.69 -47.32 3.16
CA ASN A 20 36.62 -46.42 2.72
C ASN A 20 36.75 -46.16 1.22
N PHE A 21 37.91 -45.77 0.67
CA PHE A 21 38.05 -45.54 -0.77
C PHE A 21 37.78 -46.77 -1.64
N TYR A 22 38.27 -47.95 -1.25
CA TYR A 22 38.15 -49.20 -2.01
C TYR A 22 36.74 -49.81 -1.89
N HIS A 23 36.13 -49.71 -0.71
CA HIS A 23 34.73 -50.11 -0.52
C HIS A 23 33.79 -49.11 -1.20
N PHE A 24 34.08 -47.80 -1.15
CA PHE A 24 33.36 -46.73 -1.84
C PHE A 24 33.45 -46.88 -3.37
N TYR A 25 34.61 -47.26 -3.93
CA TYR A 25 34.76 -47.57 -5.35
C TYR A 25 33.99 -48.83 -5.78
N TYR A 26 33.91 -49.85 -4.91
CA TYR A 26 33.13 -51.08 -5.16
C TYR A 26 31.62 -50.90 -4.91
N LEU A 27 31.24 -50.02 -3.98
CA LEU A 27 29.86 -49.66 -3.62
C LEU A 27 29.21 -48.78 -4.70
N ILE A 28 29.94 -47.82 -5.28
CA ILE A 28 29.48 -46.96 -6.40
C ILE A 28 28.92 -47.79 -7.58
N LYS A 29 29.34 -49.06 -7.73
CA LYS A 29 28.88 -49.96 -8.80
C LYS A 29 27.49 -50.58 -8.57
N HIS A 30 26.90 -50.49 -7.37
CA HIS A 30 25.64 -51.20 -7.04
C HIS A 30 24.50 -50.28 -6.57
N ARG A 31 23.28 -50.53 -7.09
CA ARG A 31 21.96 -49.92 -6.73
C ARG A 31 21.61 -49.88 -5.22
N ASN A 32 22.43 -50.46 -4.34
CA ASN A 32 22.18 -50.60 -2.90
C ASN A 32 22.77 -49.47 -2.03
N VAL A 33 23.64 -48.61 -2.56
CA VAL A 33 24.30 -47.54 -1.77
C VAL A 33 23.28 -46.57 -1.18
N THR A 34 22.31 -46.12 -1.98
CA THR A 34 21.29 -45.16 -1.55
C THR A 34 20.44 -45.70 -0.41
N ALA A 35 20.10 -47.00 -0.45
CA ALA A 35 19.31 -47.66 0.59
C ALA A 35 20.10 -47.81 1.90
N GLU A 36 21.40 -48.15 1.84
CA GLU A 36 22.23 -48.23 3.05
C GLU A 36 22.51 -46.85 3.65
N LEU A 37 22.76 -45.82 2.83
CA LEU A 37 22.89 -44.44 3.28
C LEU A 37 21.61 -43.97 4.01
N LEU A 38 20.44 -44.28 3.45
CA LEU A 38 19.15 -43.97 4.07
C LEU A 38 18.95 -44.68 5.42
N ARG A 39 19.34 -45.95 5.54
CA ARG A 39 19.30 -46.67 6.83
C ARG A 39 20.24 -46.07 7.86
N VAL A 40 21.42 -45.60 7.45
CA VAL A 40 22.34 -44.88 8.33
C VAL A 40 21.69 -43.57 8.79
N ILE A 41 21.12 -42.79 7.88
CA ILE A 41 20.39 -41.54 8.20
C ILE A 41 19.22 -41.80 9.15
N GLN A 42 18.38 -42.80 8.87
CA GLN A 42 17.27 -43.18 9.77
C GLN A 42 17.76 -43.53 11.18
N ARG A 43 18.84 -44.30 11.29
CA ARG A 43 19.42 -44.67 12.60
C ARG A 43 19.99 -43.46 13.33
N LEU A 44 20.60 -42.52 12.61
CA LEU A 44 21.10 -41.28 13.19
C LEU A 44 19.95 -40.36 13.64
N ASN A 45 18.84 -40.32 12.90
CA ASN A 45 17.64 -39.58 13.26
C ASN A 45 16.90 -40.20 14.48
N LEU A 46 16.79 -41.53 14.53
CA LEU A 46 16.05 -42.27 15.58
C LEU A 46 16.77 -42.35 16.92
N LYS A 47 18.11 -42.27 16.96
CA LYS A 47 18.87 -42.56 18.19
C LYS A 47 18.83 -41.47 19.26
N GLU A 48 18.12 -40.35 19.05
CA GLU A 48 18.03 -39.19 19.97
C GLU A 48 19.39 -38.64 20.46
N GLN A 49 20.50 -39.13 19.92
CA GLN A 49 21.88 -38.80 20.26
C GLN A 49 22.57 -38.40 18.96
N TRP A 50 22.42 -37.12 18.60
CA TRP A 50 23.20 -36.40 17.58
C TRP A 50 24.69 -36.34 18.01
N THR A 51 25.33 -37.48 18.26
CA THR A 51 26.68 -37.57 18.84
C THR A 51 27.78 -37.51 17.79
N ASP A 52 27.44 -37.59 16.49
CA ASP A 52 28.40 -37.49 15.38
C ASP A 52 27.80 -36.72 14.20
N LEU A 53 27.72 -35.39 14.34
CA LEU A 53 27.25 -34.47 13.30
C LEU A 53 28.12 -34.58 12.03
N SER A 54 29.41 -34.83 12.16
CA SER A 54 30.35 -35.00 11.04
C SER A 54 30.01 -36.21 10.16
N LEU A 55 29.67 -37.36 10.78
CA LEU A 55 29.17 -38.52 10.05
C LEU A 55 27.84 -38.22 9.35
N HIS A 56 26.94 -37.48 10.01
CA HIS A 56 25.66 -37.07 9.45
C HIS A 56 25.84 -36.21 8.18
N PHE A 57 26.71 -35.19 8.26
CA PHE A 57 27.08 -34.33 7.13
C PHE A 57 27.69 -35.13 5.98
N THR A 58 28.67 -35.98 6.27
CA THR A 58 29.38 -36.77 5.25
C THR A 58 28.41 -37.72 4.52
N THR A 59 27.50 -38.34 5.26
CA THR A 59 26.48 -39.24 4.72
C THR A 59 25.51 -38.50 3.79
N LEU A 60 25.05 -37.31 4.19
CA LEU A 60 24.16 -36.48 3.38
C LEU A 60 24.85 -35.89 2.14
N CYS A 61 26.09 -35.41 2.26
CA CYS A 61 26.88 -34.95 1.11
C CYS A 61 27.11 -36.07 0.08
N THR A 62 27.34 -37.29 0.57
CA THR A 62 27.44 -38.48 -0.29
C THR A 62 26.10 -38.77 -0.96
N LEU A 63 24.99 -38.70 -0.21
CA LEU A 63 23.64 -38.90 -0.75
C LEU A 63 23.31 -37.87 -1.86
N ARG A 64 23.59 -36.59 -1.63
CA ARG A 64 23.41 -35.51 -2.63
C ARG A 64 24.05 -35.84 -3.96
N SER A 65 25.27 -36.38 -3.94
CA SER A 65 26.03 -36.71 -5.14
C SER A 65 25.43 -37.90 -5.92
N THR A 66 24.54 -38.68 -5.29
CA THR A 66 23.89 -39.85 -5.90
C THR A 66 22.49 -39.56 -6.44
N ILE A 67 21.87 -38.46 -6.02
CA ILE A 67 20.53 -38.05 -6.42
C ILE A 67 20.68 -37.05 -7.56
N SER A 68 20.85 -37.54 -8.79
CA SER A 68 20.79 -36.70 -9.99
C SER A 68 20.12 -37.46 -11.13
N GLY A 69 19.15 -36.80 -11.78
CA GLY A 69 18.36 -37.36 -12.87
C GLY A 69 17.14 -38.18 -12.45
N THR A 70 16.17 -38.26 -13.35
CA THR A 70 14.81 -38.79 -13.09
C THR A 70 14.79 -40.25 -12.61
N HIS A 71 15.65 -41.12 -13.15
CA HIS A 71 15.72 -42.52 -12.71
C HIS A 71 16.22 -42.63 -11.25
N ALA A 72 17.22 -41.85 -10.87
CA ALA A 72 17.74 -41.85 -9.50
C ALA A 72 16.71 -41.29 -8.51
N GLN A 73 16.02 -40.20 -8.88
CA GLN A 73 14.92 -39.60 -8.11
C GLN A 73 13.75 -40.57 -7.89
N ASN A 74 13.34 -41.32 -8.93
CA ASN A 74 12.26 -42.31 -8.82
C ASN A 74 12.66 -43.50 -7.94
N HIS A 75 13.90 -44.00 -8.10
CA HIS A 75 14.44 -45.05 -7.23
C HIS A 75 14.47 -44.57 -5.78
N PHE A 76 14.94 -43.35 -5.54
CA PHE A 76 15.00 -42.72 -4.22
C PHE A 76 13.63 -42.62 -3.56
N ARG A 77 12.59 -42.21 -4.30
CA ARG A 77 11.21 -42.24 -3.81
C ARG A 77 10.75 -43.66 -3.46
N SER A 78 11.00 -44.64 -4.34
CA SER A 78 10.51 -46.02 -4.18
C SER A 78 11.06 -46.73 -2.93
N ILE A 79 12.24 -46.32 -2.45
CA ILE A 79 12.88 -46.85 -1.25
C ILE A 79 12.53 -46.05 0.03
N GLY A 80 11.54 -45.15 -0.03
CA GLY A 80 11.12 -44.32 1.10
C GLY A 80 12.04 -43.13 1.39
N GLY A 81 12.93 -42.78 0.46
CA GLY A 81 13.93 -41.74 0.68
C GLY A 81 13.35 -40.35 0.96
N LEU A 82 12.24 -39.98 0.30
CA LEU A 82 11.60 -38.68 0.49
C LEU A 82 11.05 -38.51 1.91
N GLU A 83 10.42 -39.54 2.47
CA GLU A 83 9.89 -39.53 3.84
C GLU A 83 11.02 -39.38 4.86
N ILE A 84 12.14 -40.07 4.65
CA ILE A 84 13.31 -40.02 5.53
C ILE A 84 13.97 -38.63 5.52
N LEU A 85 14.02 -37.96 4.35
CA LEU A 85 14.52 -36.58 4.27
C LEU A 85 13.56 -35.60 4.96
N LEU A 86 12.25 -35.76 4.76
CA LEU A 86 11.25 -34.95 5.45
C LEU A 86 11.30 -35.13 6.97
N ASP A 87 11.50 -36.35 7.46
CA ASP A 87 11.73 -36.64 8.88
C ASP A 87 12.98 -35.96 9.42
N GLY A 88 14.04 -35.88 8.61
CA GLY A 88 15.30 -35.24 8.97
C GLY A 88 15.27 -33.71 8.96
N LEU A 89 14.30 -33.08 8.28
CA LEU A 89 14.14 -31.62 8.27
C LEU A 89 13.66 -31.07 9.62
N GLY A 90 12.92 -31.87 10.39
CA GLY A 90 12.47 -31.53 11.74
C GLY A 90 13.44 -32.06 12.80
N LEU A 91 13.59 -31.36 13.93
CA LEU A 91 14.35 -31.90 15.06
C LEU A 91 13.51 -32.77 16.00
N PRO A 92 14.15 -33.74 16.70
CA PRO A 92 13.50 -34.46 17.79
C PRO A 92 13.16 -33.48 18.92
N SER A 93 11.86 -33.31 19.17
CA SER A 93 11.25 -32.41 20.16
C SER A 93 11.76 -32.59 21.61
N ASN A 94 12.39 -33.73 21.92
CA ASN A 94 12.81 -34.10 23.28
C ASN A 94 14.13 -33.47 23.78
N LYS A 95 15.02 -32.98 22.90
CA LYS A 95 16.32 -32.42 23.34
C LYS A 95 16.23 -31.02 23.94
N PHE A 96 15.21 -30.25 23.58
CA PHE A 96 15.00 -28.88 24.10
C PHE A 96 13.99 -28.83 25.24
N SER A 97 13.16 -29.86 25.39
CA SER A 97 12.14 -29.97 26.44
C SER A 97 12.63 -30.72 27.70
N VAL A 98 13.77 -31.41 27.66
CA VAL A 98 14.29 -32.18 28.81
C VAL A 98 15.79 -31.99 29.03
N SER A 99 16.16 -30.99 29.84
CA SER A 99 16.83 -31.18 31.15
C SER A 99 17.39 -29.83 31.64
N LYS A 100 17.25 -29.58 32.94
CA LYS A 100 17.82 -28.41 33.65
C LYS A 100 19.36 -28.35 33.65
N HIS A 101 20.07 -29.23 32.91
CA HIS A 101 21.52 -29.41 33.03
C HIS A 101 22.31 -29.66 31.73
N SER A 102 21.74 -29.55 30.52
CA SER A 102 22.51 -29.67 29.27
C SER A 102 22.38 -28.41 28.41
N SER A 103 23.27 -27.44 28.63
CA SER A 103 23.42 -26.30 27.72
C SER A 103 24.06 -26.78 26.42
N ILE A 104 23.26 -26.94 25.37
CA ILE A 104 23.76 -27.13 23.99
C ILE A 104 24.67 -25.94 23.65
N SER A 105 25.88 -26.23 23.17
CA SER A 105 26.88 -25.21 22.86
C SER A 105 26.44 -24.33 21.68
N ARG A 106 27.04 -23.15 21.51
CA ARG A 106 26.69 -22.26 20.38
C ARG A 106 27.04 -22.89 19.01
N ASP A 107 28.09 -23.69 18.97
CA ASP A 107 28.60 -24.36 17.76
C ASP A 107 27.62 -25.45 17.28
N GLU A 108 27.13 -26.28 18.20
CA GLU A 108 26.16 -27.35 17.90
C GLU A 108 24.85 -26.83 17.31
N ARG A 109 24.39 -25.62 17.69
CA ARG A 109 23.18 -25.00 17.12
C ARG A 109 23.38 -24.55 15.68
N GLY A 110 24.54 -23.98 15.37
CA GLY A 110 24.91 -23.58 14.02
C GLY A 110 25.00 -24.78 13.08
N GLU A 111 25.59 -25.88 13.56
CA GLU A 111 25.68 -27.14 12.80
C GLU A 111 24.31 -27.77 12.53
N ILE A 112 23.38 -27.71 13.48
CA ILE A 112 22.00 -28.19 13.28
C ILE A 112 21.27 -27.39 12.19
N LEU A 113 21.40 -26.06 12.19
CA LEU A 113 20.80 -25.19 11.17
C LEU A 113 21.41 -25.47 9.79
N LEU A 114 22.72 -25.72 9.72
CA LEU A 114 23.39 -26.11 8.49
C LEU A 114 22.92 -27.49 8.00
N LEU A 115 22.64 -28.42 8.91
CA LEU A 115 22.10 -29.72 8.54
C LEU A 115 20.70 -29.60 7.93
N GLN A 116 19.85 -28.74 8.49
CA GLN A 116 18.53 -28.45 7.94
C GLN A 116 18.62 -27.90 6.50
N LEU A 117 19.56 -26.99 6.24
CA LEU A 117 19.83 -26.49 4.88
C LEU A 117 20.23 -27.62 3.95
N LEU A 118 21.12 -28.53 4.40
CA LEU A 118 21.56 -29.65 3.58
C LEU A 118 20.44 -30.64 3.28
N TYR A 119 19.57 -30.95 4.26
CA TYR A 119 18.36 -31.76 4.03
C TYR A 119 17.44 -31.11 2.99
N LEU A 120 17.25 -29.79 3.08
CA LEU A 120 16.37 -29.04 2.18
C LEU A 120 16.93 -29.02 0.75
N GLU A 121 18.24 -28.81 0.59
CA GLU A 121 18.93 -28.85 -0.71
C GLU A 121 18.83 -30.24 -1.35
N ILE A 122 19.04 -31.32 -0.58
CA ILE A 122 18.94 -32.69 -1.08
C ILE A 122 17.50 -33.04 -1.45
N LEU A 123 16.53 -32.63 -0.64
CA LEU A 123 15.11 -32.86 -0.92
C LEU A 123 14.68 -32.09 -2.18
N SER A 124 15.13 -30.85 -2.34
CA SER A 124 14.91 -30.07 -3.56
C SER A 124 15.46 -30.79 -4.78
N GLU A 125 16.71 -31.29 -4.73
CA GLU A 125 17.32 -32.04 -5.83
C GLU A 125 16.57 -33.36 -6.14
N ALA A 126 16.04 -34.02 -5.11
CA ALA A 126 15.28 -35.27 -5.25
C ALA A 126 13.91 -35.08 -5.94
N VAL A 127 13.37 -33.86 -5.90
CA VAL A 127 12.03 -33.53 -6.39
C VAL A 127 12.06 -32.72 -7.67
N PHE A 128 13.08 -31.86 -7.85
CA PHE A 128 13.13 -30.90 -8.94
C PHE A 128 12.97 -31.54 -10.32
N GLY A 129 12.01 -31.01 -11.10
CA GLY A 129 11.66 -31.49 -12.45
C GLY A 129 10.86 -32.80 -12.50
N ASN A 130 10.54 -33.42 -11.36
CA ASN A 130 9.81 -34.70 -11.29
C ASN A 130 8.43 -34.54 -10.63
N VAL A 131 7.40 -34.47 -11.46
CA VAL A 131 6.00 -34.24 -11.05
C VAL A 131 5.53 -35.27 -10.02
N ASN A 132 5.86 -36.54 -10.22
CA ASN A 132 5.43 -37.61 -9.32
C ASN A 132 6.04 -37.41 -7.93
N ASN A 133 7.33 -37.08 -7.85
CA ASN A 133 7.99 -36.85 -6.56
C ASN A 133 7.46 -35.60 -5.85
N LEU A 134 7.07 -34.58 -6.60
CA LEU A 134 6.45 -33.38 -6.04
C LEU A 134 5.03 -33.65 -5.54
N GLU A 135 4.25 -34.47 -6.24
CA GLU A 135 2.90 -34.86 -5.84
C GLU A 135 2.89 -35.52 -4.45
N PHE A 136 3.92 -36.32 -4.12
CA PHE A 136 4.11 -36.84 -2.77
C PHE A 136 4.21 -35.72 -1.72
N LEU A 137 4.93 -34.63 -2.00
CA LEU A 137 5.03 -33.49 -1.07
C LEU A 137 3.74 -32.67 -0.98
N CYS A 138 2.80 -32.85 -1.92
CA CYS A 138 1.55 -32.10 -1.99
C CYS A 138 0.44 -32.68 -1.11
N GLU A 139 0.63 -33.87 -0.52
CA GLU A 139 -0.32 -34.43 0.43
C GLU A 139 -0.44 -33.50 1.65
N ASN A 140 -1.67 -33.11 2.04
CA ASN A 140 -1.92 -32.06 3.05
C ASN A 140 -1.15 -32.30 4.37
N GLY A 141 -1.08 -33.55 4.85
CA GLY A 141 -0.33 -33.89 6.06
C GLY A 141 1.17 -33.61 5.94
N LEU A 142 1.74 -33.81 4.74
CA LEU A 142 3.14 -33.57 4.45
C LEU A 142 3.45 -32.09 4.22
N VAL A 143 2.51 -31.31 3.67
CA VAL A 143 2.62 -29.84 3.60
C VAL A 143 2.75 -29.24 5.00
N HIS A 144 1.89 -29.62 5.94
CA HIS A 144 1.99 -29.16 7.33
C HIS A 144 3.29 -29.59 8.01
N LYS A 145 3.70 -30.84 7.81
CA LYS A 145 4.96 -31.35 8.36
C LYS A 145 6.16 -30.56 7.82
N PHE A 146 6.21 -30.32 6.52
CA PHE A 146 7.26 -29.53 5.88
C PHE A 146 7.27 -28.10 6.41
N ALA A 147 6.12 -27.43 6.46
CA ALA A 147 5.99 -26.08 6.98
C ALA A 147 6.43 -25.96 8.45
N ASN A 148 6.09 -26.94 9.29
CA ASN A 148 6.55 -27.00 10.67
C ASN A 148 8.07 -27.13 10.77
N SER A 149 8.68 -27.93 9.89
CA SER A 149 10.14 -28.04 9.83
C SER A 149 10.80 -26.72 9.44
N ILE A 150 10.25 -25.98 8.47
CA ILE A 150 10.76 -24.63 8.10
C ILE A 150 10.55 -23.62 9.23
N SER A 151 9.47 -23.74 10.00
CA SER A 151 9.13 -22.83 11.11
C SER A 151 9.87 -23.13 12.41
N TRP A 152 10.52 -24.29 12.51
CA TRP A 152 11.22 -24.72 13.73
C TRP A 152 12.26 -23.74 14.29
N PRO A 153 13.08 -23.04 13.48
CA PRO A 153 13.98 -22.02 14.00
C PRO A 153 13.25 -20.91 14.78
N ALA A 154 12.01 -20.57 14.38
CA ALA A 154 11.17 -19.61 15.11
C ALA A 154 10.69 -20.18 16.45
N PHE A 155 10.26 -21.45 16.49
CA PHE A 155 9.86 -22.14 17.73
C PHE A 155 11.01 -22.23 18.73
N MET A 156 12.22 -22.53 18.27
CA MET A 156 13.40 -22.54 19.15
C MET A 156 13.68 -21.19 19.81
N ILE A 157 13.59 -20.11 19.01
CA ILE A 157 13.83 -18.75 19.50
C ILE A 157 12.78 -18.41 20.56
N GLN A 158 11.51 -18.71 20.31
CA GLN A 158 10.41 -18.46 21.25
C GLN A 158 10.61 -19.21 22.59
N GLU A 159 10.96 -20.49 22.56
CA GLU A 159 11.17 -21.29 23.79
C GLU A 159 12.33 -20.75 24.63
N SER A 160 13.39 -20.26 23.96
CA SER A 160 14.52 -19.61 24.64
C SER A 160 14.15 -18.29 25.32
N HIS A 161 13.16 -17.56 24.79
CA HIS A 161 12.61 -16.37 25.41
C HIS A 161 11.72 -16.71 26.61
N ARG A 162 10.83 -17.72 26.51
CA ARG A 162 9.95 -18.15 27.62
C ARG A 162 10.71 -18.62 28.85
N GLN A 163 11.82 -19.36 28.67
CA GLN A 163 12.65 -19.82 29.79
C GLN A 163 13.23 -18.66 30.62
N LYS A 164 13.49 -17.49 30.01
CA LYS A 164 13.98 -16.29 30.70
C LYS A 164 12.92 -15.63 31.57
N ASP A 165 11.66 -15.58 31.14
CA ASP A 165 10.60 -14.93 31.95
C ASP A 165 10.28 -15.73 33.22
N THR A 166 10.36 -17.06 33.15
CA THR A 166 10.27 -17.93 34.34
C THR A 166 11.50 -17.85 35.26
N THR A 167 12.69 -17.47 34.76
CA THR A 167 13.91 -17.31 35.58
C THR A 167 14.10 -15.88 36.09
N LYS A 168 13.55 -14.87 35.42
CA LYS A 168 13.47 -13.48 35.91
C LYS A 168 12.66 -13.37 37.21
N THR A 169 11.72 -14.28 37.47
CA THR A 169 11.00 -14.35 38.75
C THR A 169 11.86 -14.88 39.90
N LEU A 170 13.04 -15.45 39.64
CA LEU A 170 13.89 -16.12 40.62
C LEU A 170 15.25 -15.43 40.89
N LEU A 171 15.71 -14.52 40.03
CA LEU A 171 17.00 -13.83 40.21
C LEU A 171 16.89 -12.33 39.88
N ALA A 172 16.24 -11.59 40.78
CA ALA A 172 16.38 -10.14 40.85
C ALA A 172 17.62 -9.78 41.69
N LEU A 173 18.81 -9.87 41.08
CA LEU A 173 19.95 -8.96 41.30
C LEU A 173 21.12 -9.44 40.44
N ASN A 174 21.69 -8.52 39.65
CA ASN A 174 22.95 -8.64 38.91
C ASN A 174 22.89 -9.36 37.55
N SER A 175 22.52 -8.64 36.50
CA SER A 175 23.38 -8.47 35.30
C SER A 175 22.68 -7.68 34.20
N ILE A 176 23.35 -6.60 33.78
CA ILE A 176 23.11 -5.86 32.54
C ILE A 176 23.63 -6.74 31.39
N SER A 177 22.90 -7.80 31.05
CA SER A 177 23.23 -8.65 29.91
C SER A 177 22.00 -8.84 29.04
N GLY A 178 22.10 -8.33 27.81
CA GLY A 178 21.06 -8.38 26.78
C GLY A 178 20.70 -9.80 26.31
N PRO A 179 20.01 -9.94 25.17
CA PRO A 179 19.54 -11.23 24.66
C PRO A 179 20.72 -12.19 24.51
N VAL A 180 20.52 -13.45 24.93
CA VAL A 180 21.49 -14.53 24.76
C VAL A 180 21.68 -14.72 23.25
N HIS A 181 22.87 -14.39 22.73
CA HIS A 181 23.21 -14.48 21.31
C HIS A 181 23.09 -15.92 20.78
N PHE A 182 21.97 -16.23 20.14
CA PHE A 182 21.69 -17.50 19.45
C PHE A 182 22.69 -17.76 18.32
N LEU A 183 22.93 -16.72 17.51
CA LEU A 183 23.94 -16.56 16.48
C LEU A 183 24.29 -15.07 16.42
N LYS A 184 25.42 -14.69 15.81
CA LYS A 184 25.60 -13.28 15.42
C LYS A 184 24.53 -12.91 14.40
N ILE A 185 24.06 -11.66 14.40
CA ILE A 185 23.07 -11.18 13.42
C ILE A 185 23.52 -11.51 11.98
N THR A 186 24.81 -11.41 11.69
CA THR A 186 25.40 -11.78 10.39
C THR A 186 25.23 -13.26 10.05
N GLU A 187 25.43 -14.16 11.01
CA GLU A 187 25.28 -15.62 10.83
C GLU A 187 23.81 -16.00 10.64
N TRP A 188 22.89 -15.32 11.36
CA TRP A 188 21.45 -15.50 11.20
C TRP A 188 20.94 -15.00 9.84
N ASN A 189 21.46 -13.86 9.37
CA ASN A 189 21.13 -13.32 8.05
C ASN A 189 21.59 -14.28 6.94
N ASP A 190 22.82 -14.81 7.03
CA ASP A 190 23.34 -15.80 6.08
C ASP A 190 22.52 -17.09 6.08
N TYR A 191 22.14 -17.59 7.25
CA TYR A 191 21.24 -18.73 7.37
C TYR A 191 19.86 -18.45 6.74
N SER A 192 19.24 -17.32 7.08
CA SER A 192 17.92 -16.93 6.55
C SER A 192 17.93 -16.81 5.03
N LEU A 193 19.02 -16.25 4.48
CA LEU A 193 19.28 -16.16 3.05
C LEU A 193 19.37 -17.55 2.41
N LYS A 194 20.24 -18.44 2.94
CA LYS A 194 20.43 -19.79 2.41
C LYS A 194 19.16 -20.63 2.50
N LEU A 195 18.40 -20.51 3.59
CA LEU A 195 17.12 -21.18 3.77
C LEU A 195 16.12 -20.73 2.70
N SER A 196 16.03 -19.41 2.48
CA SER A 196 15.13 -18.84 1.48
C SER A 196 15.50 -19.30 0.06
N ILE A 197 16.79 -19.38 -0.25
CA ILE A 197 17.28 -19.90 -1.54
C ILE A 197 16.95 -21.38 -1.72
N ALA A 198 17.18 -22.20 -0.69
CA ALA A 198 16.89 -23.63 -0.71
C ALA A 198 15.38 -23.93 -0.71
N LEU A 199 14.55 -23.04 -0.16
CA LEU A 199 13.11 -23.12 -0.28
C LEU A 199 12.67 -22.80 -1.72
N CYS A 200 13.18 -21.70 -2.30
CA CYS A 200 12.88 -21.31 -3.67
C CYS A 200 13.42 -22.32 -4.72
N SER A 201 14.36 -23.19 -4.34
CA SER A 201 14.95 -24.16 -5.27
C SER A 201 14.01 -25.27 -5.74
N PHE A 202 12.88 -25.45 -5.06
CA PHE A 202 11.80 -26.33 -5.51
C PHE A 202 11.11 -25.80 -6.78
N ILE A 203 11.19 -24.49 -7.03
CA ILE A 203 10.55 -23.82 -8.17
C ILE A 203 11.58 -23.53 -9.28
N LEU A 204 12.71 -22.92 -8.93
CA LEU A 204 13.77 -22.56 -9.88
C LEU A 204 15.14 -23.03 -9.37
N PRO A 205 16.08 -23.43 -10.24
CA PRO A 205 17.41 -23.87 -9.79
C PRO A 205 18.13 -22.84 -8.90
N SER A 206 18.83 -23.27 -7.86
CA SER A 206 19.41 -22.38 -6.82
C SER A 206 20.41 -21.35 -7.37
N ASN A 207 21.07 -21.63 -8.49
CA ASN A 207 21.94 -20.69 -9.21
C ASN A 207 21.16 -19.54 -9.83
N VAL A 208 19.96 -19.82 -10.34
CA VAL A 208 19.04 -18.79 -10.86
C VAL A 208 18.51 -17.97 -9.69
N VAL A 209 18.10 -18.60 -8.59
CA VAL A 209 17.59 -17.89 -7.39
C VAL A 209 18.62 -16.91 -6.80
N LYS A 210 19.91 -17.29 -6.77
CA LYS A 210 21.00 -16.45 -6.25
C LYS A 210 21.34 -15.24 -7.13
N CYS A 211 21.28 -15.38 -8.46
CA CYS A 211 21.81 -14.38 -9.38
C CYS A 211 20.69 -13.43 -9.88
N CYS A 212 20.97 -12.13 -9.97
CA CYS A 212 20.23 -11.23 -10.88
C CYS A 212 20.75 -11.49 -12.30
N SER A 213 20.26 -12.55 -12.95
CA SER A 213 20.68 -12.94 -14.30
C SER A 213 19.73 -12.43 -15.38
N ASP A 214 20.27 -12.18 -16.58
CA ASP A 214 19.56 -11.78 -17.81
C ASP A 214 18.27 -12.58 -18.05
N GLU A 215 17.18 -11.88 -18.41
CA GLU A 215 15.85 -12.45 -18.73
C GLU A 215 15.93 -13.58 -19.79
N THR A 216 16.90 -13.50 -20.70
CA THR A 216 17.15 -14.50 -21.73
C THR A 216 17.63 -15.85 -21.17
N ALA A 217 18.45 -15.84 -20.12
CA ALA A 217 18.91 -17.06 -19.45
C ALA A 217 17.79 -17.71 -18.64
N ILE A 218 16.91 -16.89 -18.03
CA ILE A 218 15.74 -17.38 -17.27
C ILE A 218 14.77 -18.10 -18.21
N ASN A 219 14.50 -17.53 -19.39
CA ASN A 219 13.60 -18.12 -20.39
C ASN A 219 14.12 -19.45 -20.98
N GLN A 220 15.43 -19.62 -21.09
CA GLN A 220 16.02 -20.88 -21.55
C GLN A 220 15.93 -21.98 -20.48
N ILE A 221 16.10 -21.62 -19.21
CA ILE A 221 16.02 -22.57 -18.09
C ILE A 221 14.57 -22.98 -17.83
N SER A 222 13.64 -22.03 -17.84
CA SER A 222 12.21 -22.32 -17.66
C SER A 222 11.64 -23.21 -18.76
N ALA A 223 12.09 -23.06 -20.01
CA ALA A 223 11.71 -23.93 -21.13
C ALA A 223 12.12 -25.40 -20.96
N SER A 224 13.10 -25.69 -20.09
CA SER A 224 13.56 -27.06 -19.82
C SER A 224 12.75 -27.78 -18.73
N ILE A 225 11.95 -27.05 -17.96
CA ILE A 225 11.18 -27.61 -16.83
C ILE A 225 9.78 -28.00 -17.34
N PRO A 226 9.27 -29.21 -17.01
CA PRO A 226 7.91 -29.58 -17.37
C PRO A 226 6.87 -28.59 -16.82
N SER A 227 5.93 -28.13 -17.66
CA SER A 227 4.90 -27.17 -17.26
C SER A 227 4.05 -27.65 -16.08
N ALA A 228 3.67 -28.94 -16.09
CA ALA A 228 2.94 -29.57 -14.99
C ALA A 228 3.72 -29.56 -13.67
N TYR A 229 5.06 -29.64 -13.73
CA TYR A 229 5.90 -29.51 -12.54
C TYR A 229 5.90 -28.06 -12.04
N GLN A 230 6.07 -27.08 -12.93
CA GLN A 230 6.09 -25.65 -12.56
C GLN A 230 4.77 -25.23 -11.91
N GLU A 231 3.63 -25.61 -12.50
CA GLU A 231 2.33 -25.32 -11.92
C GLU A 231 2.18 -25.93 -10.52
N GLN A 232 2.44 -27.23 -10.38
CA GLN A 232 2.29 -27.91 -9.10
C GLN A 232 3.26 -27.37 -8.03
N SER A 233 4.48 -26.97 -8.42
CA SER A 233 5.50 -26.46 -7.49
C SER A 233 5.14 -25.08 -6.95
N VAL A 234 4.57 -24.22 -7.79
CA VAL A 234 4.01 -22.93 -7.36
C VAL A 234 2.85 -23.15 -6.39
N ARG A 235 1.88 -24.00 -6.76
CA ARG A 235 0.72 -24.29 -5.89
C ARG A 235 1.16 -24.81 -4.53
N TRP A 236 2.06 -25.80 -4.53
CA TRP A 236 2.64 -26.37 -3.32
C TRP A 236 3.36 -25.32 -2.47
N MET A 237 4.17 -24.45 -3.08
CA MET A 237 4.90 -23.42 -2.35
C MET A 237 3.95 -22.43 -1.65
N ILE A 238 2.89 -21.99 -2.34
CA ILE A 238 1.91 -21.06 -1.74
C ILE A 238 1.27 -21.71 -0.50
N ARG A 239 0.84 -22.98 -0.57
CA ARG A 239 0.29 -23.72 0.58
C ARG A 239 1.27 -23.88 1.73
N VAL A 240 2.54 -24.17 1.42
CA VAL A 240 3.62 -24.25 2.42
C VAL A 240 3.79 -22.91 3.10
N LEU A 241 3.89 -21.81 2.35
CA LEU A 241 4.12 -20.48 2.89
C LEU A 241 2.96 -19.99 3.76
N LEU A 242 1.72 -20.20 3.33
CA LEU A 242 0.53 -19.93 4.15
C LEU A 242 0.65 -20.63 5.52
N THR A 243 1.06 -21.89 5.53
CA THR A 243 1.25 -22.64 6.77
C THR A 243 2.45 -22.14 7.59
N VAL A 244 3.58 -21.83 6.95
CA VAL A 244 4.78 -21.32 7.61
C VAL A 244 4.50 -20.00 8.33
N PHE A 245 3.82 -19.06 7.67
CA PHE A 245 3.51 -17.76 8.30
C PHE A 245 2.47 -17.88 9.40
N LEU A 246 1.47 -18.78 9.27
CA LEU A 246 0.56 -19.11 10.37
C LEU A 246 1.33 -19.68 11.59
N CYS A 247 2.32 -20.55 11.35
CA CYS A 247 3.18 -21.09 12.41
C CYS A 247 4.06 -20.02 13.05
N ILE A 248 4.66 -19.12 12.25
CA ILE A 248 5.45 -17.99 12.75
C ILE A 248 4.58 -17.03 13.57
N LYS A 249 3.34 -16.77 13.14
CA LYS A 249 2.38 -15.94 13.88
C LYS A 249 2.03 -16.56 15.23
N ALA A 250 1.83 -17.88 15.30
CA ALA A 250 1.61 -18.57 16.58
C ALA A 250 2.81 -18.41 17.56
N CYS A 251 4.00 -18.05 17.07
CA CYS A 251 5.14 -17.71 17.91
C CYS A 251 5.09 -16.29 18.50
N ALA A 252 4.26 -15.40 17.95
CA ALA A 252 4.02 -14.07 18.52
C ALA A 252 3.21 -14.24 19.82
N CYS A 253 3.79 -13.88 20.96
CA CYS A 253 3.01 -13.67 22.18
C CYS A 253 2.16 -12.38 22.03
N GLU A 254 1.38 -11.99 23.05
CA GLU A 254 0.61 -10.71 23.09
C GLU A 254 1.48 -9.42 22.90
N SER A 255 2.77 -9.56 22.61
CA SER A 255 3.76 -8.52 22.33
C SER A 255 4.41 -8.72 20.95
N GLU A 256 5.04 -7.67 20.41
CA GLU A 256 5.73 -7.70 19.11
C GLU A 256 6.67 -8.90 18.87
N LEU A 257 6.76 -9.31 17.60
CA LEU A 257 7.59 -10.42 17.13
C LEU A 257 9.10 -10.14 17.37
N PRO A 258 9.90 -11.11 17.86
CA PRO A 258 11.34 -10.92 18.01
C PRO A 258 12.03 -10.51 16.70
N SER A 259 13.02 -9.61 16.78
CA SER A 259 13.74 -9.07 15.62
C SER A 259 14.34 -10.14 14.68
N HIS A 260 14.87 -11.24 15.24
CA HIS A 260 15.39 -12.37 14.46
C HIS A 260 14.31 -13.06 13.61
N ILE A 261 13.10 -13.20 14.16
CA ILE A 261 11.97 -13.81 13.45
C ILE A 261 11.45 -12.83 12.39
N LYS A 262 11.40 -11.52 12.69
CA LYS A 262 11.12 -10.46 11.71
C LYS A 262 12.08 -10.55 10.50
N ILE A 263 13.40 -10.72 10.73
CA ILE A 263 14.39 -10.89 9.65
C ILE A 263 14.13 -12.15 8.81
N LEU A 264 13.90 -13.29 9.46
CA LEU A 264 13.66 -14.56 8.77
C LEU A 264 12.43 -14.47 7.85
N ALA A 265 11.31 -14.00 8.40
CA ALA A 265 10.07 -13.80 7.66
C ALA A 265 10.27 -12.86 6.46
N LYS A 266 10.85 -11.67 6.68
CA LYS A 266 11.14 -10.72 5.60
C LYS A 266 12.03 -11.32 4.50
N THR A 267 13.05 -12.08 4.88
CA THR A 267 13.98 -12.70 3.91
C THR A 267 13.26 -13.74 3.05
N ILE A 268 12.46 -14.63 3.67
CA ILE A 268 11.67 -15.63 2.95
C ILE A 268 10.71 -14.95 1.97
N GLN A 269 10.04 -13.89 2.38
CA GLN A 269 9.07 -13.17 1.54
C GLN A 269 9.73 -12.51 0.32
N ILE A 270 10.84 -11.78 0.51
CA ILE A 270 11.54 -11.10 -0.60
C ILE A 270 12.00 -12.12 -1.65
N TYR A 271 12.64 -13.22 -1.23
CA TYR A 271 13.13 -14.24 -2.15
C TYR A 271 12.00 -14.99 -2.85
N THR A 272 10.90 -15.24 -2.14
CA THR A 272 9.71 -15.85 -2.73
C THR A 272 9.11 -14.96 -3.82
N ILE A 273 8.87 -13.67 -3.53
CA ILE A 273 8.29 -12.73 -4.51
C ILE A 273 9.18 -12.62 -5.75
N ARG A 274 10.50 -12.49 -5.57
CA ARG A 274 11.45 -12.45 -6.68
C ARG A 274 11.40 -13.72 -7.52
N THR A 275 11.27 -14.88 -6.87
CA THR A 275 11.15 -16.17 -7.55
C THR A 275 9.83 -16.26 -8.32
N PHE A 276 8.70 -15.89 -7.70
CA PHE A 276 7.40 -15.85 -8.35
C PHE A 276 7.37 -14.90 -9.55
N ARG A 277 7.96 -13.71 -9.41
CA ARG A 277 8.10 -12.76 -10.52
C ARG A 277 8.84 -13.39 -11.70
N ARG A 278 9.98 -14.05 -11.45
CA ARG A 278 10.76 -14.72 -12.50
C ARG A 278 10.00 -15.85 -13.17
N VAL A 279 9.21 -16.61 -12.41
CA VAL A 279 8.33 -17.65 -12.96
C VAL A 279 7.30 -17.03 -13.89
N LEU A 280 6.61 -15.96 -13.47
CA LEU A 280 5.61 -15.31 -14.32
C LEU A 280 6.22 -14.63 -15.56
N VAL A 281 7.44 -14.10 -15.48
CA VAL A 281 8.16 -13.57 -16.66
C VAL A 281 8.39 -14.67 -17.70
N SER A 282 8.70 -15.88 -17.27
CA SER A 282 8.97 -17.01 -18.16
C SER A 282 7.73 -17.80 -18.60
N ALA A 283 6.71 -17.88 -17.75
CA ALA A 283 5.51 -18.68 -17.97
C ALA A 283 4.27 -17.92 -17.45
N PRO A 284 3.78 -16.90 -18.16
CA PRO A 284 2.72 -16.03 -17.65
C PRO A 284 1.36 -16.75 -17.54
N ALA A 285 1.15 -17.85 -18.27
CA ALA A 285 -0.01 -18.73 -18.14
C ALA A 285 -0.24 -19.26 -16.70
N LEU A 286 0.83 -19.34 -15.89
CA LEU A 286 0.75 -19.79 -14.49
C LEU A 286 0.05 -18.79 -13.56
N LEU A 287 -0.24 -17.55 -14.01
CA LEU A 287 -0.97 -16.56 -13.23
C LEU A 287 -2.32 -17.10 -12.72
N THR A 288 -2.97 -17.96 -13.49
CA THR A 288 -4.21 -18.64 -13.08
C THR A 288 -4.02 -19.50 -11.83
N ALA A 289 -2.96 -20.33 -11.79
CA ALA A 289 -2.63 -21.14 -10.62
C ALA A 289 -2.24 -20.29 -9.41
N PHE A 290 -1.54 -19.16 -9.62
CA PHE A 290 -1.24 -18.20 -8.56
C PHE A 290 -2.52 -17.62 -7.91
N ARG A 291 -3.52 -17.28 -8.73
CA ARG A 291 -4.82 -16.76 -8.27
C ARG A 291 -5.62 -17.82 -7.51
N GLU A 292 -5.74 -19.03 -8.08
CA GLU A 292 -6.52 -20.13 -7.49
C GLU A 292 -6.03 -20.53 -6.10
N GLU A 293 -4.72 -20.45 -5.86
CA GLU A 293 -4.13 -20.80 -4.56
C GLU A 293 -4.04 -19.63 -3.57
N GLY A 294 -4.53 -18.44 -3.95
CA GLY A 294 -4.59 -17.28 -3.06
C GLY A 294 -3.24 -16.57 -2.84
N VAL A 295 -2.42 -16.39 -3.90
CA VAL A 295 -1.14 -15.67 -3.75
C VAL A 295 -1.34 -14.25 -3.23
N TRP A 296 -2.43 -13.58 -3.60
CA TRP A 296 -2.70 -12.21 -3.15
C TRP A 296 -3.11 -12.16 -1.69
N ASP A 297 -3.87 -13.16 -1.21
CA ASP A 297 -4.16 -13.32 0.20
C ASP A 297 -2.87 -13.57 1.01
N LEU A 298 -1.95 -14.37 0.48
CA LEU A 298 -0.64 -14.59 1.08
C LEU A 298 0.19 -13.28 1.14
N ILE A 299 0.26 -12.52 0.04
CA ILE A 299 1.10 -11.32 -0.08
C ILE A 299 0.47 -10.08 0.59
N PHE A 300 -0.85 -10.00 0.76
CA PHE A 300 -1.51 -8.82 1.35
C PHE A 300 -2.26 -9.12 2.65
N SER A 301 -2.16 -10.34 3.19
CA SER A 301 -2.72 -10.64 4.51
C SER A 301 -2.11 -9.73 5.58
N GLU A 302 -2.98 -9.30 6.51
CA GLU A 302 -2.60 -8.62 7.76
C GLU A 302 -1.55 -9.43 8.55
N ASP A 303 -1.57 -10.76 8.35
CA ASP A 303 -0.80 -11.75 9.09
C ASP A 303 0.60 -12.01 8.54
N CYS A 304 0.80 -11.83 7.23
CA CYS A 304 2.07 -12.16 6.57
C CYS A 304 2.79 -10.90 6.11
N PHE A 305 2.10 -9.95 5.47
CA PHE A 305 2.73 -8.73 4.97
C PHE A 305 2.48 -7.56 5.90
N TYR A 306 3.56 -7.17 6.58
CA TYR A 306 3.56 -6.10 7.54
C TYR A 306 3.36 -4.74 6.86
N VAL A 307 2.09 -4.39 6.63
CA VAL A 307 1.67 -3.03 6.29
C VAL A 307 1.11 -2.29 7.53
N GLY A 308 1.04 -2.96 8.67
CA GLY A 308 0.68 -2.37 9.97
C GLY A 308 1.87 -2.25 10.93
N SER A 309 2.22 -1.01 11.28
CA SER A 309 2.89 -0.52 12.50
C SER A 309 4.42 -0.60 12.69
N SER A 310 5.00 0.60 12.72
CA SER A 310 6.24 1.04 13.40
C SER A 310 7.57 0.43 12.96
N VAL A 311 8.31 1.30 12.26
CA VAL A 311 9.77 1.47 12.26
C VAL A 311 10.46 0.73 13.41
N GLU A 312 11.16 -0.33 13.07
CA GLU A 312 12.44 -0.64 13.72
C GLU A 312 13.44 -0.89 12.60
N ASP A 313 14.39 0.04 12.49
CA ASP A 313 15.56 0.01 11.63
C ASP A 313 16.42 -1.22 11.96
N ILE A 314 16.06 -2.37 11.40
CA ILE A 314 17.01 -3.46 11.24
C ILE A 314 17.71 -3.20 9.91
N GLN A 315 18.92 -2.68 10.01
CA GLN A 315 19.85 -2.44 8.92
C GLN A 315 19.98 -3.71 8.06
N PHE A 316 19.17 -3.80 7.01
CA PHE A 316 19.16 -4.92 6.08
C PHE A 316 20.30 -4.68 5.09
N HIS A 317 21.46 -5.25 5.38
CA HIS A 317 22.51 -5.38 4.38
C HIS A 317 22.09 -6.49 3.40
N ILE A 318 21.34 -6.12 2.36
CA ILE A 318 21.45 -6.85 1.10
C ILE A 318 22.89 -6.59 0.66
N GLY A 319 23.77 -7.57 0.84
CA GLY A 319 25.10 -7.51 0.29
C GLY A 319 24.96 -7.26 -1.21
N THR A 320 25.34 -6.08 -1.66
CA THR A 320 25.83 -5.88 -3.02
C THR A 320 27.02 -6.82 -3.15
N GLU A 321 26.77 -8.05 -3.58
CA GLU A 321 27.84 -8.98 -3.89
C GLU A 321 28.69 -8.33 -4.99
N ASN A 322 29.94 -8.07 -4.62
CA ASN A 322 30.97 -7.45 -5.42
C ASN A 322 30.92 -7.93 -6.88
N GLN A 323 30.51 -7.03 -7.77
CA GLN A 323 30.88 -7.16 -9.17
C GLN A 323 32.40 -7.12 -9.24
N ASN A 324 32.98 -8.28 -9.54
CA ASN A 324 34.32 -8.46 -10.09
C ASN A 324 35.45 -7.66 -9.42
N ASP A 325 36.22 -8.37 -8.60
CA ASP A 325 37.67 -8.17 -8.54
C ASP A 325 38.21 -8.16 -9.98
N ASN A 326 38.39 -6.95 -10.54
CA ASN A 326 39.37 -6.53 -11.55
C ASN A 326 38.93 -5.29 -12.35
N VAL A 327 38.56 -4.17 -11.72
CA VAL A 327 38.78 -2.84 -12.33
C VAL A 327 39.14 -1.83 -11.24
N ARG A 328 40.43 -1.79 -10.90
CA ARG A 328 41.03 -0.61 -10.26
C ARG A 328 40.99 0.52 -11.29
N ASN A 329 40.20 1.57 -11.06
CA ASN A 329 40.60 2.98 -11.20
C ASN A 329 39.42 3.97 -11.01
N ASN A 330 39.61 4.83 -10.01
CA ASN A 330 39.23 6.25 -9.95
C ASN A 330 37.76 6.63 -10.22
N ARG A 331 36.95 6.61 -9.14
CA ARG A 331 35.96 7.67 -8.93
C ARG A 331 36.13 8.25 -7.53
N THR A 332 36.34 9.56 -7.52
CA THR A 332 36.62 10.42 -6.38
C THR A 332 35.49 10.36 -5.36
N ALA A 333 35.87 10.22 -4.09
CA ALA A 333 35.02 10.41 -2.94
C ALA A 333 34.34 11.79 -3.04
N THR A 334 33.02 11.77 -3.25
CA THR A 334 32.18 12.95 -3.17
C THR A 334 30.95 12.54 -2.36
N ASP A 335 30.83 13.14 -1.18
CA ASP A 335 29.67 13.28 -0.31
C ASP A 335 28.94 12.00 0.14
N SER A 336 29.48 11.41 1.20
CA SER A 336 28.90 10.34 2.02
C SER A 336 27.72 10.81 2.90
N GLN A 337 26.80 11.63 2.37
CA GLN A 337 25.60 12.09 3.09
C GLN A 337 24.28 11.96 2.31
N SER A 338 24.29 11.43 1.07
CA SER A 338 23.09 11.35 0.22
C SER A 338 22.42 9.96 0.14
N SER A 339 22.85 8.97 0.94
CA SER A 339 22.34 7.58 0.87
C SER A 339 21.25 7.22 1.90
N TYR A 340 20.82 8.14 2.76
CA TYR A 340 20.08 7.81 4.00
C TYR A 340 18.61 8.23 4.03
N ARG A 341 17.92 8.32 2.88
CA ARG A 341 16.50 8.70 2.84
C ARG A 341 15.72 8.04 1.71
N THR A 342 15.45 6.73 1.83
CA THR A 342 14.29 6.09 1.19
C THR A 342 14.01 4.72 1.85
N ASP A 343 13.78 4.70 3.16
CA ASP A 343 13.33 3.51 3.89
C ASP A 343 11.82 3.33 3.73
N VAL A 344 11.37 3.18 2.48
CA VAL A 344 10.18 2.37 2.22
C VAL A 344 10.64 0.93 2.31
N ASN A 345 9.96 0.12 3.11
CA ASN A 345 10.27 -1.29 3.37
C ASN A 345 10.41 -2.00 2.00
N ILE A 346 11.62 -2.37 1.58
CA ILE A 346 11.95 -2.96 0.25
C ILE A 346 10.94 -4.04 -0.16
N LEU A 347 10.50 -4.82 0.83
CA LEU A 347 9.47 -5.83 0.74
C LEU A 347 8.13 -5.33 0.17
N GLN A 348 7.61 -4.19 0.66
CA GLN A 348 6.35 -3.59 0.20
C GLN A 348 6.47 -3.14 -1.26
N VAL A 349 7.60 -2.52 -1.63
CA VAL A 349 7.86 -2.11 -3.02
C VAL A 349 7.91 -3.32 -3.94
N GLU A 350 8.58 -4.40 -3.53
CA GLU A 350 8.69 -5.62 -4.34
C GLU A 350 7.33 -6.31 -4.51
N ALA A 351 6.51 -6.37 -3.46
CA ALA A 351 5.17 -6.95 -3.50
C ALA A 351 4.23 -6.16 -4.41
N ILE A 352 4.19 -4.83 -4.25
CA ILE A 352 3.37 -3.95 -5.10
C ILE A 352 3.86 -4.04 -6.55
N SER A 353 5.17 -4.05 -6.79
CA SER A 353 5.72 -4.21 -8.14
C SER A 353 5.41 -5.57 -8.77
N PHE A 354 5.35 -6.64 -7.97
CA PHE A 354 4.96 -7.97 -8.45
C PHE A 354 3.47 -8.01 -8.82
N LEU A 355 2.59 -7.41 -8.02
CA LEU A 355 1.18 -7.27 -8.36
C LEU A 355 0.99 -6.39 -9.60
N GLU A 356 1.66 -5.24 -9.68
CA GLU A 356 1.62 -4.35 -10.85
C GLU A 356 1.99 -5.10 -12.12
N PHE A 357 3.07 -5.90 -12.08
CA PHE A 357 3.48 -6.75 -13.18
C PHE A 357 2.38 -7.74 -13.55
N ALA A 358 1.84 -8.49 -12.58
CA ALA A 358 0.78 -9.47 -12.83
C ALA A 358 -0.49 -8.85 -13.43
N ALA A 359 -0.89 -7.68 -12.95
CA ALA A 359 -2.07 -6.95 -13.43
C ALA A 359 -1.91 -6.41 -14.85
N THR A 360 -0.67 -6.16 -15.29
CA THR A 360 -0.33 -5.57 -16.60
C THR A 360 0.28 -6.56 -17.59
N LEU A 361 0.30 -7.85 -17.25
CA LEU A 361 0.73 -8.92 -18.16
C LEU A 361 -0.14 -8.93 -19.43
N ASN A 362 0.50 -8.91 -20.60
CA ASN A 362 -0.21 -8.88 -21.90
C ASN A 362 -1.16 -10.07 -22.13
N GLU A 363 -0.84 -11.22 -21.54
CA GLU A 363 -1.64 -12.45 -21.64
C GLU A 363 -2.81 -12.48 -20.66
N ASN A 364 -2.90 -11.49 -19.77
CA ASN A 364 -3.95 -11.39 -18.77
C ASN A 364 -5.24 -10.85 -19.39
N THR A 365 -6.28 -11.66 -19.37
CA THR A 365 -7.60 -11.31 -19.94
C THR A 365 -8.45 -10.48 -18.99
N TYR A 366 -8.21 -10.55 -17.68
CA TYR A 366 -8.92 -9.78 -16.66
C TYR A 366 -8.04 -9.58 -15.42
N ASN A 367 -8.03 -8.39 -14.83
CA ASN A 367 -7.20 -8.07 -13.67
C ASN A 367 -7.99 -7.83 -12.37
N LEU A 368 -9.23 -8.32 -12.32
CA LEU A 368 -10.11 -8.19 -11.15
C LEU A 368 -9.48 -8.70 -9.85
N PRO A 369 -8.79 -9.87 -9.79
CA PRO A 369 -8.16 -10.35 -8.56
C PRO A 369 -7.06 -9.42 -8.06
N GLU A 370 -6.24 -8.90 -8.97
CA GLU A 370 -5.15 -7.97 -8.63
C GLU A 370 -5.70 -6.62 -8.17
N CYS A 371 -6.71 -6.08 -8.87
CA CYS A 371 -7.36 -4.85 -8.46
C CYS A 371 -8.08 -5.00 -7.11
N SER A 372 -8.74 -6.13 -6.84
CA SER A 372 -9.39 -6.39 -5.54
C SER A 372 -8.36 -6.35 -4.41
N ALA A 373 -7.27 -7.11 -4.57
CA ALA A 373 -6.20 -7.15 -3.57
C ALA A 373 -5.59 -5.76 -3.31
N LEU A 374 -5.42 -4.92 -4.34
CA LEU A 374 -4.96 -3.55 -4.16
C LEU A 374 -5.96 -2.64 -3.43
N VAL A 375 -7.26 -2.77 -3.72
CA VAL A 375 -8.27 -1.94 -3.04
C VAL A 375 -8.35 -2.35 -1.58
N ASP A 376 -8.38 -3.66 -1.32
CA ASP A 376 -8.36 -4.21 0.03
C ASP A 376 -7.11 -3.74 0.77
N ALA A 377 -5.92 -3.88 0.17
CA ALA A 377 -4.68 -3.36 0.77
C ALA A 377 -4.76 -1.86 1.08
N LEU A 378 -5.30 -1.04 0.16
CA LEU A 378 -5.43 0.40 0.38
C LEU A 378 -6.35 0.73 1.57
N GLU A 379 -7.45 0.00 1.75
CA GLU A 379 -8.35 0.17 2.90
C GLU A 379 -7.70 -0.21 4.23
N HIS A 380 -6.80 -1.19 4.25
CA HIS A 380 -6.02 -1.52 5.44
C HIS A 380 -4.90 -0.48 5.71
N CYS A 381 -4.47 0.29 4.69
CA CYS A 381 -3.40 1.29 4.77
C CYS A 381 -3.87 2.70 5.14
N VAL A 382 -5.09 2.89 5.65
CA VAL A 382 -5.63 4.25 5.93
C VAL A 382 -4.67 5.06 6.81
N SER A 383 -4.04 4.43 7.80
CA SER A 383 -3.11 5.10 8.73
C SER A 383 -1.70 5.34 8.17
N ASP A 384 -1.27 4.65 7.11
CA ASP A 384 0.05 4.76 6.50
C ASP A 384 -0.01 5.45 5.14
N ALA A 385 0.14 6.78 5.17
CA ALA A 385 0.10 7.61 3.96
C ALA A 385 1.20 7.29 2.94
N VAL A 386 2.35 6.74 3.37
CA VAL A 386 3.47 6.43 2.47
C VAL A 386 3.12 5.21 1.65
N VAL A 387 2.66 4.14 2.29
CA VAL A 387 2.26 2.91 1.58
C VAL A 387 1.02 3.13 0.73
N ALA A 388 0.01 3.83 1.26
CA ALA A 388 -1.18 4.22 0.50
C ALA A 388 -0.81 5.02 -0.77
N SER A 389 0.18 5.92 -0.68
CA SER A 389 0.67 6.66 -1.85
C SER A 389 1.30 5.76 -2.92
N ILE A 390 1.98 4.67 -2.53
CA ILE A 390 2.58 3.71 -3.46
C ILE A 390 1.48 2.88 -4.13
N LEU A 391 0.49 2.42 -3.36
CA LEU A 391 -0.67 1.69 -3.88
C LEU A 391 -1.46 2.53 -4.89
N LEU A 392 -1.70 3.82 -4.61
CA LEU A 392 -2.37 4.74 -5.54
C LEU A 392 -1.58 4.97 -6.82
N LYS A 393 -0.25 5.04 -6.75
CA LYS A 393 0.61 5.09 -7.94
C LYS A 393 0.52 3.81 -8.75
N CYS A 394 0.50 2.66 -8.08
CA CYS A 394 0.33 1.35 -8.73
C CYS A 394 -1.01 1.26 -9.47
N PHE A 395 -2.13 1.65 -8.83
CA PHE A 395 -3.43 1.75 -9.50
C PHE A 395 -3.39 2.57 -10.78
N ARG A 396 -2.72 3.73 -10.72
CA ARG A 396 -2.57 4.63 -11.87
C ARG A 396 -1.79 3.97 -13.01
N VAL A 397 -0.70 3.27 -12.70
CA VAL A 397 0.11 2.55 -13.70
C VAL A 397 -0.71 1.43 -14.33
N ILE A 398 -1.41 0.62 -13.53
CA ILE A 398 -2.26 -0.47 -14.04
C ILE A 398 -3.37 0.08 -14.95
N LEU A 399 -4.04 1.16 -14.54
CA LEU A 399 -5.07 1.82 -15.34
C LEU A 399 -4.53 2.34 -16.69
N GLN A 400 -3.26 2.73 -16.76
CA GLN A 400 -2.64 3.23 -18.00
C GLN A 400 -2.15 2.10 -18.92
N LEU A 401 -1.69 0.98 -18.35
CA LEU A 401 -1.08 -0.12 -19.10
C LEU A 401 -2.10 -1.21 -19.49
N ALA A 402 -3.11 -1.46 -18.67
CA ALA A 402 -4.15 -2.48 -18.87
C ALA A 402 -5.54 -1.82 -18.86
N THR A 403 -5.72 -0.78 -19.67
CA THR A 403 -6.86 0.14 -19.57
C THR A 403 -8.23 -0.54 -19.61
N GLU A 404 -8.51 -1.34 -20.63
CA GLU A 404 -9.84 -1.96 -20.81
C GLU A 404 -10.18 -2.91 -19.66
N GLN A 405 -9.26 -3.81 -19.29
CA GLN A 405 -9.46 -4.75 -18.20
C GLN A 405 -9.64 -4.02 -16.86
N THR A 406 -8.86 -2.97 -16.62
CA THR A 406 -8.88 -2.21 -15.38
C THR A 406 -10.17 -1.41 -15.23
N LEU A 407 -10.71 -0.86 -16.32
CA LEU A 407 -11.99 -0.16 -16.28
C LEU A 407 -13.12 -1.09 -15.84
N ASP A 408 -13.20 -2.30 -16.40
CA ASP A 408 -14.18 -3.31 -16.01
C ASP A 408 -14.01 -3.71 -14.54
N SER A 409 -12.78 -3.95 -14.11
CA SER A 409 -12.46 -4.26 -12.71
C SER A 409 -12.86 -3.13 -11.75
N PHE A 410 -12.58 -1.87 -12.11
CA PHE A 410 -12.93 -0.71 -11.29
C PHE A 410 -14.43 -0.55 -11.13
N ILE A 411 -15.20 -0.81 -12.20
CA ILE A 411 -16.66 -0.82 -12.17
C ILE A 411 -17.16 -1.93 -11.25
N SER A 412 -16.65 -3.16 -11.42
CA SER A 412 -17.08 -4.32 -10.62
C SER A 412 -16.78 -4.17 -9.12
N LEU A 413 -15.71 -3.47 -8.76
CA LEU A 413 -15.25 -3.31 -7.37
C LEU A 413 -15.74 -2.03 -6.69
N ASP A 414 -16.45 -1.15 -7.41
CA ASP A 414 -16.71 0.23 -7.00
C ASP A 414 -15.42 0.92 -6.49
N ALA A 415 -14.31 0.67 -7.20
CA ALA A 415 -12.97 0.94 -6.71
C ALA A 415 -12.76 2.42 -6.39
N ILE A 416 -13.29 3.33 -7.24
CA ILE A 416 -13.16 4.77 -7.06
C ILE A 416 -13.83 5.25 -5.77
N THR A 417 -15.03 4.75 -5.45
CA THR A 417 -15.71 5.08 -4.20
C THR A 417 -14.87 4.66 -2.99
N ARG A 418 -14.33 3.44 -3.03
CA ARG A 418 -13.46 2.90 -1.97
C ARG A 418 -12.18 3.72 -1.81
N VAL A 419 -11.52 4.09 -2.92
CA VAL A 419 -10.35 5.00 -2.91
C VAL A 419 -10.70 6.35 -2.26
N LEU A 420 -11.82 6.96 -2.65
CA LEU A 420 -12.24 8.26 -2.12
C LEU A 420 -12.62 8.18 -0.64
N LYS A 421 -13.21 7.07 -0.17
CA LYS A 421 -13.47 6.82 1.25
C LYS A 421 -12.17 6.78 2.06
N VAL A 422 -11.15 6.07 1.59
CA VAL A 422 -9.82 6.04 2.23
C VAL A 422 -9.23 7.46 2.30
N ALA A 423 -9.31 8.22 1.20
CA ALA A 423 -8.88 9.61 1.20
C ALA A 423 -9.66 10.48 2.21
N CYS A 424 -10.97 10.29 2.34
CA CYS A 424 -11.78 11.00 3.34
C CYS A 424 -11.32 10.69 4.77
N LEU A 425 -11.08 9.41 5.09
CA LEU A 425 -10.60 9.00 6.40
C LEU A 425 -9.22 9.61 6.72
N GLN A 426 -8.31 9.64 5.75
CA GLN A 426 -7.01 10.29 5.88
C GLN A 426 -7.12 11.81 6.07
N ALA A 427 -8.02 12.46 5.33
CA ALA A 427 -8.29 13.89 5.48
C ALA A 427 -8.85 14.21 6.88
N GLN A 428 -9.78 13.41 7.39
CA GLN A 428 -10.31 13.54 8.75
C GLN A 428 -9.20 13.37 9.80
N GLY A 429 -8.33 12.36 9.65
CA GLY A 429 -7.16 12.16 10.50
C GLY A 429 -6.21 13.37 10.50
N LEU A 430 -5.99 13.98 9.33
CA LEU A 430 -5.18 15.18 9.18
C LEU A 430 -5.82 16.41 9.86
N ARG A 431 -7.13 16.60 9.77
CA ARG A 431 -7.84 17.67 10.49
C ARG A 431 -7.74 17.49 11.99
N ASN A 432 -7.95 16.27 12.47
CA ASN A 432 -7.89 15.95 13.88
C ASN A 432 -6.49 16.21 14.44
N SER A 433 -5.42 15.82 13.73
CA SER A 433 -4.04 16.08 14.18
C SER A 433 -3.68 17.56 14.23
N ARG A 434 -4.20 18.38 13.30
CA ARG A 434 -4.04 19.84 13.32
C ARG A 434 -4.76 20.51 14.49
N ASN A 435 -5.85 19.91 14.99
CA ASN A 435 -6.67 20.44 16.07
C ASN A 435 -6.16 20.08 17.47
N LEU A 436 -5.24 19.12 17.61
CA LEU A 436 -4.62 18.82 18.91
C LEU A 436 -3.62 19.93 19.30
N PRO A 437 -3.60 20.37 20.57
CA PRO A 437 -2.58 21.27 21.06
C PRO A 437 -1.21 20.58 20.93
N ARG A 438 -0.24 21.28 20.33
CA ARG A 438 1.16 20.83 20.28
C ARG A 438 1.62 20.53 21.71
N PRO A 439 2.24 19.38 22.00
CA PRO A 439 2.75 19.12 23.34
C PRO A 439 3.74 20.22 23.71
N GLU A 440 3.46 20.93 24.80
CA GLU A 440 4.42 21.88 25.38
C GLU A 440 5.68 21.10 25.74
N ILE A 441 6.81 21.53 25.16
CA ILE A 441 8.12 21.00 25.53
C ILE A 441 8.39 21.51 26.95
N THR A 442 8.00 20.73 27.97
CA THR A 442 8.50 20.95 29.33
C THR A 442 9.96 20.60 29.35
N ILE A 443 10.81 21.63 29.34
CA ILE A 443 12.24 21.52 29.58
C ILE A 443 12.40 21.16 31.05
N ASP A 444 12.73 19.91 31.35
CA ASP A 444 13.10 19.52 32.71
C ASP A 444 14.41 20.19 33.12
N ARG A 445 14.53 20.50 34.41
CA ARG A 445 15.63 21.33 34.97
C ARG A 445 17.00 20.63 34.99
N ASP A 446 17.07 19.40 34.50
CA ASP A 446 18.32 18.68 34.28
C ASP A 446 18.46 18.50 32.76
N GLY A 447 19.53 19.02 32.17
CA GLY A 447 19.68 19.30 30.73
C GLY A 447 19.67 18.09 29.77
N SER A 448 19.02 16.97 30.13
CA SER A 448 18.73 15.83 29.27
C SER A 448 17.42 16.04 28.52
N ARG A 449 17.50 16.29 27.21
CA ARG A 449 16.37 16.09 26.30
C ARG A 449 16.00 14.61 26.27
N THR A 450 14.84 14.25 26.78
CA THR A 450 14.17 12.99 26.38
C THR A 450 13.44 13.26 25.07
N GLU A 451 14.17 13.16 23.96
CA GLU A 451 13.55 13.00 22.64
C GLU A 451 12.89 11.61 22.63
N ASN A 452 11.56 11.56 22.74
CA ASN A 452 10.83 10.36 22.33
C ASN A 452 11.09 10.19 20.83
N ILE A 453 11.89 9.19 20.49
CA ILE A 453 12.24 8.82 19.11
C ILE A 453 10.99 8.23 18.46
N GLU A 454 10.06 9.07 18.03
CA GLU A 454 9.23 8.77 16.87
C GLU A 454 9.92 9.39 15.65
N MET A 455 10.61 8.55 14.88
CA MET A 455 11.25 8.93 13.61
C MET A 455 10.20 9.34 12.58
N THR A 456 9.84 10.63 12.57
CA THR A 456 9.46 11.49 11.44
C THR A 456 9.00 12.80 12.06
N SER A 457 9.47 13.95 11.56
CA SER A 457 8.93 15.21 12.07
C SER A 457 7.41 15.23 11.79
N PRO A 458 6.58 15.83 12.66
CA PRO A 458 5.14 15.95 12.41
C PRO A 458 4.85 16.61 11.05
N GLU A 459 5.74 17.50 10.60
CA GLU A 459 5.69 18.19 9.31
C GLU A 459 5.85 17.21 8.13
N ASP A 460 6.82 16.27 8.19
CA ASP A 460 7.02 15.25 7.16
C ASP A 460 5.78 14.33 7.02
N ARG A 461 5.14 13.93 8.14
CA ARG A 461 3.92 13.10 8.11
C ARG A 461 2.74 13.83 7.47
N THR A 462 2.60 15.14 7.73
CA THR A 462 1.54 15.94 7.13
C THR A 462 1.71 16.10 5.61
N ASP A 463 2.95 16.26 5.13
CA ASP A 463 3.24 16.39 3.70
C ASP A 463 3.00 15.08 2.93
N HIS A 464 3.34 13.94 3.52
CA HIS A 464 3.06 12.62 2.95
C HIS A 464 1.55 12.37 2.86
N THR A 465 0.79 12.68 3.91
CA THR A 465 -0.67 12.55 3.91
C THR A 465 -1.29 13.43 2.83
N LEU A 466 -0.85 14.68 2.70
CA LEU A 466 -1.34 15.59 1.67
C LEU A 466 -1.06 15.08 0.24
N THR A 467 0.12 14.50 0.04
CA THR A 467 0.51 13.89 -1.24
C THR A 467 -0.41 12.70 -1.56
N CYS A 468 -0.70 11.85 -0.58
CA CYS A 468 -1.61 10.72 -0.71
C CYS A 468 -3.02 11.17 -1.14
N LEU A 469 -3.58 12.18 -0.47
CA LEU A 469 -4.89 12.74 -0.80
C LEU A 469 -4.96 13.25 -2.24
N LYS A 470 -3.93 13.98 -2.69
CA LYS A 470 -3.84 14.46 -4.08
C LYS A 470 -3.79 13.31 -5.07
N LEU A 471 -3.06 12.22 -4.76
CA LEU A 471 -3.00 11.04 -5.62
C LEU A 471 -4.38 10.36 -5.74
N GLY A 472 -5.16 10.28 -4.66
CA GLY A 472 -6.51 9.72 -4.68
C GLY A 472 -7.45 10.50 -5.60
N VAL A 473 -7.49 11.82 -5.49
CA VAL A 473 -8.32 12.68 -6.37
C VAL A 473 -7.81 12.66 -7.82
N ASN A 474 -6.49 12.58 -8.03
CA ASN A 474 -5.92 12.46 -9.37
C ASN A 474 -6.24 11.11 -10.03
N LEU A 475 -6.35 10.02 -9.25
CA LEU A 475 -6.78 8.72 -9.79
C LEU A 475 -8.23 8.80 -10.29
N LEU A 476 -9.12 9.47 -9.55
CA LEU A 476 -10.48 9.77 -10.03
C LEU A 476 -10.43 10.56 -11.34
N LYS A 477 -9.62 11.64 -11.40
CA LYS A 477 -9.46 12.46 -12.60
C LYS A 477 -9.02 11.64 -13.81
N ASP A 478 -8.02 10.77 -13.64
CA ASP A 478 -7.55 9.89 -14.70
C ASP A 478 -8.64 8.89 -15.12
N TYR A 479 -9.34 8.27 -14.17
CA TYR A 479 -10.44 7.36 -14.45
C TYR A 479 -11.56 8.01 -15.28
N VAL A 480 -12.07 9.17 -14.85
CA VAL A 480 -13.17 9.85 -15.54
C VAL A 480 -12.75 10.50 -16.86
N THR A 481 -11.46 10.71 -17.10
CA THR A 481 -10.96 11.22 -18.39
C THR A 481 -10.80 10.10 -19.41
N ILE A 482 -10.45 8.89 -18.96
CA ILE A 482 -10.31 7.71 -19.81
C ILE A 482 -11.69 7.10 -20.12
N SER A 483 -12.58 6.98 -19.13
CA SER A 483 -13.88 6.32 -19.27
C SER A 483 -15.06 7.28 -19.15
N SER A 484 -15.81 7.42 -20.25
CA SER A 484 -17.06 8.20 -20.27
C SER A 484 -18.17 7.51 -19.44
N ASP A 485 -18.31 6.19 -19.56
CA ASP A 485 -19.23 5.39 -18.76
C ASP A 485 -18.86 5.43 -17.28
N GLY A 486 -17.56 5.37 -16.96
CA GLY A 486 -17.06 5.53 -15.60
C GLY A 486 -17.44 6.89 -15.00
N ARG A 487 -17.40 7.97 -15.79
CA ARG A 487 -17.86 9.29 -15.34
C ARG A 487 -19.35 9.33 -15.04
N ILE A 488 -20.19 8.65 -15.84
CA ILE A 488 -21.63 8.55 -15.59
C ILE A 488 -21.89 7.75 -14.30
N LEU A 489 -21.15 6.66 -14.08
CA LEU A 489 -21.25 5.85 -12.87
C LEU A 489 -20.86 6.64 -11.62
N VAL A 490 -19.78 7.43 -11.68
CA VAL A 490 -19.39 8.34 -10.58
C VAL A 490 -20.49 9.36 -10.28
N LEU A 491 -21.10 9.96 -11.31
CA LEU A 491 -22.22 10.89 -11.13
C LEU A 491 -23.42 10.22 -10.43
N HIS A 492 -23.71 8.97 -10.77
CA HIS A 492 -24.84 8.21 -10.21
C HIS A 492 -24.56 7.60 -8.83
N ASN A 493 -23.30 7.59 -8.38
CA ASN A 493 -22.93 7.06 -7.07
C ASN A 493 -22.95 8.18 -6.01
N ALA A 494 -24.01 8.20 -5.19
CA ALA A 494 -24.18 9.21 -4.15
C ALA A 494 -23.03 9.23 -3.14
N GLU A 495 -22.43 8.07 -2.82
CA GLU A 495 -21.30 7.98 -1.89
C GLU A 495 -20.02 8.60 -2.47
N CYS A 496 -19.76 8.42 -3.78
CA CYS A 496 -18.68 9.12 -4.47
C CYS A 496 -18.83 10.65 -4.36
N ILE A 497 -20.04 11.15 -4.61
CA ILE A 497 -20.33 12.59 -4.53
C ILE A 497 -20.12 13.10 -3.11
N GLU A 498 -20.60 12.37 -2.11
CA GLU A 498 -20.38 12.71 -0.69
C GLU A 498 -18.88 12.76 -0.36
N CYS A 499 -18.11 11.75 -0.77
CA CYS A 499 -16.67 11.73 -0.53
C CYS A 499 -15.95 12.90 -1.23
N LEU A 500 -16.34 13.27 -2.44
CA LEU A 500 -15.76 14.43 -3.13
C LEU A 500 -15.96 15.72 -2.34
N PHE A 501 -17.17 15.96 -1.82
CA PHE A 501 -17.43 17.16 -1.02
C PHE A 501 -16.80 17.09 0.39
N ASN A 502 -16.69 15.93 1.01
CA ASN A 502 -15.92 15.78 2.26
C ASN A 502 -14.43 16.14 2.07
N LEU A 503 -13.86 15.83 0.90
CA LEU A 503 -12.50 16.23 0.52
C LEU A 503 -12.39 17.71 0.17
N PHE A 504 -13.47 18.37 -0.26
CA PHE A 504 -13.49 19.81 -0.55
C PHE A 504 -13.18 20.67 0.67
N GLU A 505 -13.52 20.21 1.87
CA GLU A 505 -13.17 20.89 3.11
C GLU A 505 -11.63 21.06 3.28
N GLU A 506 -10.80 20.17 2.70
CA GLU A 506 -9.34 20.34 2.69
C GLU A 506 -8.91 21.45 1.72
N GLU A 507 -8.33 22.52 2.25
CA GLU A 507 -7.91 23.70 1.47
C GLU A 507 -7.02 23.36 0.27
N SER A 508 -6.08 22.45 0.44
CA SER A 508 -5.15 22.05 -0.63
C SER A 508 -5.79 21.27 -1.79
N LEU A 509 -6.99 20.72 -1.59
CA LEU A 509 -7.71 19.89 -2.55
C LEU A 509 -8.86 20.63 -3.24
N ARG A 510 -9.35 21.75 -2.67
CA ARG A 510 -10.50 22.52 -3.17
C ARG A 510 -10.52 22.71 -4.68
N LYS A 511 -9.41 23.18 -5.24
CA LYS A 511 -9.28 23.40 -6.69
C LYS A 511 -9.42 22.10 -7.49
N LEU A 512 -8.73 21.03 -7.07
CA LEU A 512 -8.79 19.72 -7.74
C LEU A 512 -10.20 19.13 -7.67
N VAL A 513 -10.87 19.25 -6.52
CA VAL A 513 -12.25 18.77 -6.33
C VAL A 513 -13.22 19.57 -7.19
N LEU A 514 -13.13 20.91 -7.20
CA LEU A 514 -13.98 21.75 -8.05
C LEU A 514 -13.81 21.44 -9.54
N GLU A 515 -12.57 21.20 -9.99
CA GLU A 515 -12.31 20.73 -11.37
C GLU A 515 -13.10 19.45 -11.68
N GLN A 516 -13.16 18.49 -10.75
CA GLN A 516 -13.92 17.26 -10.93
C GLN A 516 -15.43 17.49 -10.89
N VAL A 517 -15.94 18.28 -9.94
CA VAL A 517 -17.36 18.64 -9.85
C VAL A 517 -17.84 19.32 -11.13
N LEU A 518 -17.07 20.27 -11.66
CA LEU A 518 -17.34 20.91 -12.95
C LEU A 518 -17.34 19.91 -14.10
N ALA A 519 -16.43 18.93 -14.10
CA ALA A 519 -16.41 17.87 -15.11
C ALA A 519 -17.65 16.96 -15.05
N LEU A 520 -18.22 16.74 -13.86
CA LEU A 520 -19.48 16.00 -13.68
C LEU A 520 -20.69 16.80 -14.19
N PHE A 521 -20.75 18.10 -13.91
CA PHE A 521 -21.80 18.96 -14.48
C PHE A 521 -21.74 19.02 -16.02
N ARG A 522 -20.57 18.90 -16.64
CA ARG A 522 -20.46 18.89 -18.11
C ARG A 522 -21.13 17.69 -18.80
N LEU A 523 -21.48 16.62 -18.08
CA LEU A 523 -22.18 15.48 -18.68
C LEU A 523 -23.58 15.89 -19.15
N PRO A 524 -24.04 15.57 -20.37
CA PRO A 524 -25.39 15.91 -20.82
C PRO A 524 -26.44 15.06 -20.08
N PRO A 525 -27.56 15.65 -19.62
CA PRO A 525 -28.60 14.88 -18.94
C PRO A 525 -29.47 14.16 -19.96
N SER A 526 -29.20 12.87 -20.20
CA SER A 526 -29.85 12.10 -21.27
C SER A 526 -31.07 11.29 -20.76
N SER A 527 -31.09 10.98 -19.47
CA SER A 527 -32.12 10.16 -18.81
C SER A 527 -32.67 10.82 -17.55
N ALA A 528 -33.84 10.37 -17.07
CA ALA A 528 -34.40 10.83 -15.80
C ALA A 528 -33.46 10.56 -14.61
N ARG A 529 -32.68 9.47 -14.69
CA ARG A 529 -31.66 9.13 -13.69
C ARG A 529 -30.53 10.16 -13.68
N ASP A 530 -30.08 10.62 -14.85
CA ASP A 530 -29.06 11.68 -14.95
C ASP A 530 -29.55 12.99 -14.35
N HIS A 531 -30.82 13.33 -14.58
CA HIS A 531 -31.44 14.51 -14.00
C HIS A 531 -31.46 14.44 -12.47
N ALA A 532 -31.87 13.29 -11.91
CA ALA A 532 -31.88 13.07 -10.46
C ALA A 532 -30.47 13.12 -9.86
N ALA A 533 -29.47 12.52 -10.52
CA ALA A 533 -28.09 12.54 -10.07
C ALA A 533 -27.48 13.96 -10.11
N LYS A 534 -27.79 14.75 -11.14
CA LYS A 534 -27.40 16.16 -11.20
C LYS A 534 -28.10 17.02 -10.15
N LEU A 535 -29.34 16.70 -9.82
CA LEU A 535 -30.07 17.37 -8.74
C LEU A 535 -29.36 17.12 -7.40
N HIS A 536 -29.00 15.87 -7.11
CA HIS A 536 -28.20 15.52 -5.93
C HIS A 536 -26.85 16.25 -5.90
N LEU A 537 -26.13 16.25 -7.03
CA LEU A 537 -24.87 17.00 -7.17
C LEU A 537 -25.07 18.51 -6.90
N CYS A 538 -26.18 19.08 -7.36
CA CYS A 538 -26.56 20.48 -7.15
C CYS A 538 -26.89 20.77 -5.68
N SER A 539 -27.68 19.93 -5.02
CA SER A 539 -27.95 20.02 -3.57
C SER A 539 -26.65 20.04 -2.78
N LYS A 540 -25.78 19.05 -3.01
CA LYS A 540 -24.49 18.94 -2.33
C LYS A 540 -23.56 20.11 -2.61
N TYR A 541 -23.57 20.62 -3.83
CA TYR A 541 -22.84 21.83 -4.18
C TYR A 541 -23.32 23.03 -3.36
N LEU A 542 -24.64 23.20 -3.21
CA LEU A 542 -25.24 24.31 -2.46
C LEU A 542 -25.02 24.20 -0.94
N GLU A 543 -24.98 22.99 -0.38
CA GLU A 543 -24.64 22.73 1.03
C GLU A 543 -23.26 23.31 1.42
N ASN A 544 -22.31 23.36 0.49
CA ASN A 544 -20.99 23.97 0.76
C ASN A 544 -21.06 25.48 0.99
N PHE A 545 -22.04 26.20 0.41
CA PHE A 545 -22.21 27.63 0.68
C PHE A 545 -22.59 27.84 2.15
N THR A 546 -23.47 27.00 2.70
CA THR A 546 -23.85 27.07 4.12
C THR A 546 -22.70 26.69 5.03
N GLN A 547 -22.00 25.58 4.74
CA GLN A 547 -20.88 25.13 5.55
C GLN A 547 -19.69 26.10 5.54
N ALA A 548 -19.41 26.73 4.39
CA ALA A 548 -18.36 27.75 4.27
C ALA A 548 -18.73 29.06 4.99
N ASN A 549 -20.02 29.35 5.19
CA ASN A 549 -20.52 30.54 5.88
C ASN A 549 -20.58 30.35 7.41
N GLU A 550 -20.83 29.13 7.89
CA GLU A 550 -20.92 28.80 9.34
C GLU A 550 -19.56 28.68 10.04
N ASN A 551 -18.50 28.30 9.31
CA ASN A 551 -17.15 28.23 9.87
C ASN A 551 -16.59 29.66 10.08
N GLU A 552 -16.61 30.16 11.33
CA GLU A 552 -16.26 31.53 11.77
C GLU A 552 -14.89 32.10 11.28
N LYS A 553 -14.05 31.31 10.61
CA LYS A 553 -12.85 31.74 9.87
C LYS A 553 -13.11 31.73 8.35
N VAL A 554 -14.11 32.48 7.90
CA VAL A 554 -14.56 32.48 6.51
C VAL A 554 -13.42 32.91 5.56
N ASN A 555 -12.96 31.99 4.72
CA ASN A 555 -12.14 32.34 3.56
C ASN A 555 -13.11 32.87 2.48
N SER A 556 -13.33 34.18 2.46
CA SER A 556 -14.19 34.85 1.47
C SER A 556 -13.76 34.59 0.02
N GLU A 557 -12.50 34.23 -0.22
CA GLU A 557 -12.04 33.78 -1.54
C GLU A 557 -12.70 32.45 -1.95
N LEU A 558 -12.92 31.52 -1.00
CA LEU A 558 -13.62 30.26 -1.27
C LEU A 558 -15.07 30.49 -1.72
N LEU A 559 -15.78 31.40 -1.05
CA LEU A 559 -17.16 31.75 -1.43
C LEU A 559 -17.20 32.38 -2.82
N ILE A 560 -16.22 33.23 -3.13
CA ILE A 560 -16.08 33.82 -4.47
C ILE A 560 -15.79 32.72 -5.51
N ASP A 561 -14.88 31.80 -5.24
CA ASP A 561 -14.54 30.69 -6.16
C ASP A 561 -15.74 29.77 -6.42
N LEU A 562 -16.56 29.52 -5.41
CA LEU A 562 -17.83 28.81 -5.55
C LEU A 562 -18.81 29.61 -6.42
N LEU A 563 -19.02 30.91 -6.16
CA LEU A 563 -19.88 31.74 -7.01
C LEU A 563 -19.40 31.77 -8.46
N VAL A 564 -18.09 31.90 -8.71
CA VAL A 564 -17.50 31.85 -10.05
C VAL A 564 -17.78 30.50 -10.71
N SER A 565 -17.54 29.40 -10.01
CA SER A 565 -17.81 28.04 -10.52
C SER A 565 -19.29 27.83 -10.83
N MET A 566 -20.19 28.38 -10.02
CA MET A 566 -21.64 28.33 -10.27
C MET A 566 -22.00 29.07 -11.57
N ARG A 567 -21.40 30.24 -11.82
CA ARG A 567 -21.58 30.97 -13.09
C ARG A 567 -21.07 30.16 -14.28
N GLU A 568 -19.93 29.49 -14.15
CA GLU A 568 -19.41 28.58 -15.19
C GLU A 568 -20.39 27.44 -15.49
N ILE A 569 -20.98 26.82 -14.47
CA ILE A 569 -21.98 25.75 -14.63
C ILE A 569 -23.20 26.28 -15.38
N ILE A 570 -23.73 27.44 -14.97
CA ILE A 570 -24.87 28.07 -15.63
C ILE A 570 -24.58 28.31 -17.11
N MET A 571 -23.39 28.78 -17.45
CA MET A 571 -23.01 29.06 -18.84
C MET A 571 -22.89 27.81 -19.73
N MET A 572 -22.81 26.60 -19.17
CA MET A 572 -22.77 25.36 -19.96
C MET A 572 -24.10 25.09 -20.69
N ASP A 573 -25.21 25.28 -19.98
CA ASP A 573 -26.58 25.26 -20.51
C ASP A 573 -27.44 26.14 -19.62
N ARG A 574 -27.61 27.39 -20.08
CA ARG A 574 -28.20 28.46 -19.27
C ARG A 574 -29.59 28.12 -18.78
N MET A 575 -30.49 27.71 -19.67
CA MET A 575 -31.87 27.43 -19.27
C MET A 575 -31.96 26.22 -18.36
N TYR A 576 -31.21 25.15 -18.64
CA TYR A 576 -31.22 23.94 -17.83
C TYR A 576 -30.71 24.23 -16.40
N TYR A 577 -29.53 24.83 -16.27
CA TYR A 577 -28.90 25.04 -14.96
C TYR A 577 -29.54 26.16 -14.15
N GLN A 578 -30.06 27.23 -14.78
CA GLN A 578 -30.89 28.20 -14.08
C GLN A 578 -32.10 27.53 -13.40
N ASN A 579 -32.78 26.61 -14.12
CA ASN A 579 -33.91 25.88 -13.58
C ASN A 579 -33.48 24.89 -12.49
N LEU A 580 -32.36 24.16 -12.68
CA LEU A 580 -31.83 23.21 -11.71
C LEU A 580 -31.50 23.89 -10.38
N PHE A 581 -30.70 24.95 -10.41
CA PHE A 581 -30.32 25.69 -9.21
C PHE A 581 -31.51 26.37 -8.54
N ARG A 582 -32.45 26.91 -9.32
CA ARG A 582 -33.69 27.47 -8.76
C ARG A 582 -34.49 26.42 -8.00
N ASN A 583 -34.64 25.22 -8.57
CA ASN A 583 -35.43 24.16 -7.95
C ASN A 583 -34.81 23.68 -6.63
N GLU A 584 -33.48 23.70 -6.51
CA GLU A 584 -32.74 23.40 -5.27
C GLU A 584 -32.65 24.61 -4.31
N GLY A 585 -33.37 25.70 -4.56
CA GLY A 585 -33.45 26.82 -3.61
C GLY A 585 -32.18 27.68 -3.53
N CYS A 586 -31.36 27.73 -4.58
CA CYS A 586 -30.05 28.42 -4.57
C CYS A 586 -30.08 29.88 -4.10
N PHE A 587 -31.19 30.60 -4.32
CA PHE A 587 -31.30 32.02 -4.00
C PHE A 587 -31.13 32.31 -2.51
N LEU A 588 -31.63 31.43 -1.62
CA LEU A 588 -31.43 31.60 -0.17
C LEU A 588 -29.97 31.45 0.20
N HIS A 589 -29.30 30.43 -0.33
CA HIS A 589 -27.88 30.20 -0.11
C HIS A 589 -27.06 31.40 -0.55
N ILE A 590 -27.28 31.93 -1.75
CA ILE A 590 -26.56 33.08 -2.30
C ILE A 590 -26.78 34.37 -1.49
N ILE A 591 -28.03 34.69 -1.15
CA ILE A 591 -28.33 35.90 -0.36
C ILE A 591 -27.73 35.79 1.04
N SER A 592 -27.79 34.60 1.66
CA SER A 592 -27.26 34.38 3.02
C SER A 592 -25.76 34.64 3.15
N LEU A 593 -25.01 34.59 2.04
CA LEU A 593 -23.58 34.93 2.02
C LEU A 593 -23.33 36.38 2.43
N LEU A 594 -24.31 37.27 2.27
CA LEU A 594 -24.19 38.68 2.63
C LEU A 594 -24.42 38.94 4.13
N ASN A 595 -24.84 37.93 4.91
CA ASN A 595 -25.06 38.06 6.36
C ASN A 595 -23.77 37.98 7.20
N GLY A 596 -22.62 37.66 6.59
CA GLY A 596 -21.34 37.50 7.28
C GLY A 596 -20.61 38.82 7.61
N THR A 597 -19.68 38.77 8.58
CA THR A 597 -18.80 39.90 8.91
C THR A 597 -17.54 39.86 8.05
N PHE A 598 -17.48 40.66 6.97
CA PHE A 598 -16.34 40.72 6.06
C PHE A 598 -15.53 42.00 6.24
N ASN A 599 -14.24 41.97 5.87
CA ASN A 599 -13.45 43.19 5.71
C ASN A 599 -13.96 43.99 4.50
N GLU A 600 -13.73 45.31 4.48
CA GLU A 600 -14.33 46.23 3.50
C GLU A 600 -13.98 45.85 2.04
N ALA A 601 -12.71 45.50 1.78
CA ALA A 601 -12.23 45.16 0.44
C ALA A 601 -12.74 43.81 -0.09
N THR A 602 -12.77 42.77 0.75
CA THR A 602 -13.18 41.42 0.30
C THR A 602 -14.69 41.25 0.37
N GLY A 603 -15.37 41.97 1.27
CA GLY A 603 -16.83 42.01 1.31
C GLY A 603 -17.42 42.74 0.10
N GLU A 604 -16.81 43.83 -0.40
CA GLU A 604 -17.26 44.47 -1.65
C GLU A 604 -17.12 43.48 -2.82
N ARG A 605 -15.98 42.79 -2.92
CA ARG A 605 -15.76 41.77 -3.95
C ARG A 605 -16.79 40.64 -3.87
N LEU A 606 -17.15 40.19 -2.67
CA LEU A 606 -18.19 39.19 -2.47
C LEU A 606 -19.56 39.70 -2.91
N VAL A 607 -19.96 40.92 -2.52
CA VAL A 607 -21.22 41.56 -2.94
C VAL A 607 -21.33 41.61 -4.46
N LEU A 608 -20.27 42.05 -5.15
CA LEU A 608 -20.26 42.12 -6.61
C LEU A 608 -20.43 40.71 -7.23
N ASN A 609 -19.76 39.69 -6.68
CA ASN A 609 -19.91 38.32 -7.15
C ASN A 609 -21.31 37.75 -6.90
N VAL A 610 -21.94 38.12 -5.79
CA VAL A 610 -23.34 37.75 -5.49
C VAL A 610 -24.27 38.38 -6.51
N LEU A 611 -24.15 39.69 -6.78
CA LEU A 611 -25.00 40.39 -7.76
C LEU A 611 -24.80 39.86 -9.18
N GLU A 612 -23.56 39.59 -9.59
CA GLU A 612 -23.26 39.01 -10.91
C GLU A 612 -23.89 37.60 -11.05
N THR A 613 -23.78 36.77 -10.01
CA THR A 613 -24.36 35.42 -10.01
C THR A 613 -25.89 35.45 -10.01
N LEU A 614 -26.51 36.32 -9.21
CA LEU A 614 -27.96 36.53 -9.22
C LEU A 614 -28.44 37.05 -10.58
N THR A 615 -27.70 37.99 -11.19
CA THR A 615 -28.03 38.50 -12.53
C THR A 615 -28.09 37.36 -13.53
N LEU A 616 -27.05 36.51 -13.61
CA LEU A 616 -27.04 35.35 -14.50
C LEU A 616 -28.14 34.32 -14.23
N LEU A 617 -28.53 34.11 -12.98
CA LEU A 617 -29.63 33.21 -12.63
C LEU A 617 -31.01 33.71 -13.09
N LEU A 618 -31.18 35.04 -13.12
CA LEU A 618 -32.44 35.70 -13.46
C LEU A 618 -32.54 36.05 -14.95
N GLU A 619 -31.39 36.25 -15.61
CA GLU A 619 -31.29 36.80 -16.95
C GLU A 619 -32.14 35.98 -17.94
N GLY A 620 -33.16 36.60 -18.54
CA GLY A 620 -34.05 35.94 -19.51
C GLY A 620 -34.96 34.85 -18.95
N ASN A 621 -34.99 34.61 -17.63
CA ASN A 621 -35.75 33.53 -17.00
C ASN A 621 -36.84 34.05 -16.06
N ASN A 622 -38.05 34.21 -16.61
CA ASN A 622 -39.20 34.75 -15.87
C ASN A 622 -39.62 33.89 -14.68
N ALA A 623 -39.44 32.56 -14.76
CA ALA A 623 -39.76 31.67 -13.65
C ALA A 623 -38.76 31.82 -12.51
N SER A 624 -37.47 32.02 -12.80
CA SER A 624 -36.45 32.37 -11.80
C SER A 624 -36.72 33.73 -11.15
N LYS A 625 -37.11 34.75 -11.92
CA LYS A 625 -37.53 36.06 -11.38
C LYS A 625 -38.74 35.95 -10.47
N ALA A 626 -39.76 35.20 -10.88
CA ALA A 626 -40.94 34.96 -10.06
C ALA A 626 -40.58 34.23 -8.76
N ALA A 627 -39.74 33.19 -8.82
CA ALA A 627 -39.27 32.46 -7.65
C ALA A 627 -38.46 33.35 -6.71
N PHE A 628 -37.56 34.18 -7.24
CA PHE A 628 -36.76 35.13 -6.46
C PHE A 628 -37.64 36.19 -5.78
N ARG A 629 -38.68 36.69 -6.46
CA ARG A 629 -39.67 37.61 -5.88
C ARG A 629 -40.44 36.98 -4.72
N VAL A 630 -40.83 35.70 -4.85
CA VAL A 630 -41.62 34.96 -3.87
C VAL A 630 -40.77 34.44 -2.70
N LEU A 631 -39.44 34.40 -2.84
CA LEU A 631 -38.50 33.94 -1.83
C LEU A 631 -38.75 34.65 -0.48
N VAL A 632 -39.31 33.90 0.47
CA VAL A 632 -39.76 34.35 1.80
C VAL A 632 -40.41 35.74 1.75
N GLY A 633 -41.29 35.95 0.76
CA GLY A 633 -42.18 37.10 0.64
C GLY A 633 -41.59 38.43 0.16
N VAL A 634 -40.26 38.61 0.13
CA VAL A 634 -39.64 39.93 -0.12
C VAL A 634 -38.21 39.88 -0.71
N GLY A 635 -37.79 38.84 -1.46
CA GLY A 635 -36.39 38.60 -1.86
C GLY A 635 -35.55 39.83 -2.30
N TYR A 636 -36.10 40.72 -3.14
CA TYR A 636 -35.45 41.99 -3.51
C TYR A 636 -35.32 42.99 -2.35
N GLN A 637 -36.27 43.03 -1.42
CA GLN A 637 -36.20 43.87 -0.22
C GLN A 637 -35.21 43.29 0.81
N THR A 638 -35.08 41.97 0.91
CA THR A 638 -34.02 41.33 1.71
C THR A 638 -32.65 41.67 1.15
N LEU A 639 -32.47 41.57 -0.17
CA LEU A 639 -31.24 42.02 -0.81
C LEU A 639 -30.98 43.51 -0.55
N GLN A 640 -32.02 44.34 -0.63
CA GLN A 640 -31.92 45.76 -0.32
C GLN A 640 -31.44 46.00 1.13
N SER A 641 -32.05 45.37 2.13
CA SER A 641 -31.65 45.57 3.53
C SER A 641 -30.20 45.18 3.76
N LEU A 642 -29.76 44.06 3.18
CA LEU A 642 -28.39 43.57 3.34
C LEU A 642 -27.36 44.47 2.66
N LEU A 643 -27.65 44.98 1.46
CA LEU A 643 -26.79 45.94 0.77
C LEU A 643 -26.70 47.27 1.54
N LEU A 644 -27.82 47.75 2.09
CA LEU A 644 -27.86 49.00 2.87
C LEU A 644 -27.13 48.86 4.22
N ASP A 645 -27.23 47.71 4.88
CA ASP A 645 -26.52 47.43 6.12
C ASP A 645 -25.00 47.31 5.91
N TYR A 646 -24.58 46.81 4.74
CA TYR A 646 -23.19 46.72 4.34
C TYR A 646 -22.60 48.10 3.97
N TYR A 647 -23.24 48.83 3.06
CA TYR A 647 -22.79 50.16 2.60
C TYR A 647 -23.30 51.28 3.50
N LYS A 648 -22.80 51.34 4.75
CA LYS A 648 -23.19 52.36 5.74
C LYS A 648 -22.85 53.82 5.37
N MET A 649 -21.99 54.07 4.37
CA MET A 649 -21.48 55.41 4.05
C MET A 649 -21.66 55.84 2.57
N LEU A 650 -21.15 55.09 1.58
CA LEU A 650 -21.33 55.41 0.15
C LEU A 650 -21.20 54.13 -0.71
N PRO A 651 -22.12 53.84 -1.66
CA PRO A 651 -21.94 52.76 -2.61
C PRO A 651 -20.90 53.12 -3.67
N SER A 652 -20.18 52.11 -4.16
CA SER A 652 -19.18 52.28 -5.20
C SER A 652 -19.80 52.31 -6.60
N GLU A 653 -19.06 52.88 -7.56
CA GLU A 653 -19.41 52.85 -8.99
C GLU A 653 -19.64 51.41 -9.49
N ARG A 654 -18.82 50.46 -9.01
CA ARG A 654 -18.95 49.04 -9.35
C ARG A 654 -20.26 48.43 -8.87
N LEU A 655 -20.74 48.84 -7.69
CA LEU A 655 -22.04 48.38 -7.18
C LEU A 655 -23.18 48.89 -8.07
N LEU A 656 -23.13 50.17 -8.46
CA LEU A 656 -24.12 50.76 -9.34
C LEU A 656 -24.13 50.06 -10.70
N ASP A 657 -22.95 49.81 -11.29
CA ASP A 657 -22.83 49.05 -12.55
C ASP A 657 -23.42 47.64 -12.41
N ALA A 658 -23.12 46.92 -11.32
CA ALA A 658 -23.69 45.59 -11.07
C ALA A 658 -25.23 45.60 -10.93
N LEU A 659 -25.81 46.64 -10.30
CA LEU A 659 -27.27 46.79 -10.20
C LEU A 659 -27.91 47.17 -11.55
N LEU A 660 -27.24 48.01 -12.34
CA LEU A 660 -27.67 48.34 -13.71
C LEU A 660 -27.63 47.09 -14.60
N ASN A 661 -26.61 46.25 -14.46
CA ASN A 661 -26.53 44.96 -15.14
C ASN A 661 -27.73 44.07 -14.79
N MET A 662 -28.10 44.01 -13.50
CA MET A 662 -29.27 43.27 -13.04
C MET A 662 -30.60 43.85 -13.57
N LEU A 663 -30.68 45.18 -13.73
CA LEU A 663 -31.86 45.90 -14.22
C LEU A 663 -32.17 45.60 -15.71
N VAL A 664 -31.13 45.51 -16.53
CA VAL A 664 -31.24 45.29 -17.98
C VAL A 664 -31.21 43.82 -18.38
N ASP A 665 -31.15 42.89 -17.41
CA ASP A 665 -30.85 41.47 -17.60
C ASP A 665 -29.62 41.27 -18.51
N GLY A 666 -28.45 41.68 -18.03
CA GLY A 666 -27.20 41.44 -18.76
C GLY A 666 -26.19 42.56 -18.53
N LYS A 667 -25.26 42.76 -19.46
CA LYS A 667 -24.29 43.84 -19.35
C LYS A 667 -24.90 45.17 -19.80
N PHE A 668 -24.85 46.18 -18.96
CA PHE A 668 -25.26 47.55 -19.25
C PHE A 668 -24.14 48.29 -20.00
N GLU A 669 -24.48 48.94 -21.11
CA GLU A 669 -23.55 49.78 -21.87
C GLU A 669 -24.17 51.16 -22.10
N ILE A 670 -23.47 52.20 -21.64
CA ILE A 670 -23.94 53.62 -21.63
C ILE A 670 -24.33 54.11 -23.03
N ASN A 671 -23.66 53.59 -24.07
CA ASN A 671 -23.84 54.03 -25.45
C ASN A 671 -24.89 53.22 -26.22
N GLU A 672 -25.45 52.16 -25.62
CA GLU A 672 -26.47 51.32 -26.24
C GLU A 672 -27.87 51.68 -25.72
N LYS A 673 -28.88 51.60 -26.60
CA LYS A 673 -30.29 51.73 -26.17
C LYS A 673 -30.69 50.47 -25.40
N THR A 674 -30.47 50.47 -24.09
CA THR A 674 -30.87 49.39 -23.20
C THR A 674 -32.33 49.54 -22.76
N THR A 675 -33.03 48.42 -22.59
CA THR A 675 -34.41 48.37 -22.08
C THR A 675 -34.42 47.70 -20.71
N ILE A 676 -35.27 48.19 -19.81
CA ILE A 676 -35.45 47.56 -18.49
C ILE A 676 -36.14 46.21 -18.70
N LYS A 677 -35.49 45.14 -18.23
CA LYS A 677 -36.01 43.76 -18.34
C LYS A 677 -36.31 43.13 -16.96
N ASN A 678 -35.84 43.75 -15.89
CA ASN A 678 -36.11 43.34 -14.51
C ASN A 678 -36.69 44.52 -13.71
N GLU A 679 -38.00 44.71 -13.80
CA GLU A 679 -38.69 45.87 -13.20
C GLU A 679 -38.55 45.95 -11.67
N ASP A 680 -38.43 44.81 -10.98
CA ASP A 680 -38.28 44.78 -9.52
C ASP A 680 -36.95 45.43 -9.05
N VAL A 681 -35.93 45.46 -9.90
CA VAL A 681 -34.62 46.08 -9.59
C VAL A 681 -34.72 47.61 -9.59
N VAL A 682 -35.71 48.20 -10.26
CA VAL A 682 -35.92 49.66 -10.26
C VAL A 682 -36.08 50.19 -8.84
N VAL A 683 -36.91 49.51 -8.04
CA VAL A 683 -37.17 49.91 -6.64
C VAL A 683 -35.92 49.72 -5.79
N LEU A 684 -35.19 48.61 -5.98
CA LEU A 684 -33.92 48.35 -5.30
C LEU A 684 -32.89 49.46 -5.58
N LEU A 685 -32.68 49.80 -6.86
CA LEU A 685 -31.72 50.83 -7.29
C LEU A 685 -32.10 52.21 -6.75
N LEU A 686 -33.37 52.61 -6.86
CA LEU A 686 -33.87 53.90 -6.37
C LEU A 686 -33.69 54.03 -4.85
N ASN A 687 -33.97 52.98 -4.09
CA ASN A 687 -33.83 53.00 -2.63
C ASN A 687 -32.36 53.09 -2.19
N ILE A 688 -31.46 52.39 -2.90
CA ILE A 688 -30.01 52.49 -2.67
C ILE A 688 -29.54 53.91 -2.97
N LEU A 689 -29.89 54.48 -4.13
CA LEU A 689 -29.55 55.85 -4.53
C LEU A 689 -30.12 56.90 -3.56
N GLN A 690 -31.35 56.73 -3.09
CA GLN A 690 -31.98 57.63 -2.12
C GLN A 690 -31.17 57.70 -0.81
N LYS A 691 -30.64 56.56 -0.35
CA LYS A 691 -29.77 56.53 0.84
C LYS A 691 -28.47 57.30 0.61
N VAL A 692 -27.85 57.18 -0.58
CA VAL A 692 -26.64 57.95 -0.96
C VAL A 692 -26.91 59.44 -0.93
N CYS A 693 -28.00 59.88 -1.56
CA CYS A 693 -28.39 61.29 -1.63
C CYS A 693 -28.73 61.86 -0.25
N SER A 694 -29.18 61.02 0.70
CA SER A 694 -29.45 61.44 2.08
C SER A 694 -28.19 61.59 2.95
N LEU A 695 -27.10 60.87 2.62
CA LEU A 695 -25.83 60.86 3.35
C LEU A 695 -24.81 61.86 2.78
N ALA A 696 -24.83 62.08 1.47
CA ALA A 696 -23.93 63.00 0.78
C ALA A 696 -24.62 64.32 0.45
N HIS A 697 -24.47 65.31 1.34
CA HIS A 697 -24.72 66.70 0.97
C HIS A 697 -23.66 67.15 -0.07
N ARG A 698 -24.03 67.07 -1.35
CA ARG A 698 -23.59 67.88 -2.53
C ARG A 698 -22.92 67.22 -3.74
N ASP A 699 -22.36 66.02 -3.69
CA ASP A 699 -21.53 65.54 -4.83
C ASP A 699 -22.07 64.33 -5.63
N VAL A 700 -23.28 63.84 -5.34
CA VAL A 700 -23.85 62.61 -5.99
C VAL A 700 -24.45 62.87 -7.38
N ILE A 701 -24.79 64.13 -7.71
CA ILE A 701 -25.47 64.48 -8.97
C ILE A 701 -24.56 64.28 -10.21
N THR A 702 -23.25 64.10 -10.03
CA THR A 702 -22.31 63.96 -11.15
C THR A 702 -22.14 62.50 -11.61
N ILE A 703 -22.60 61.51 -10.83
CA ILE A 703 -22.45 60.06 -11.14
C ILE A 703 -23.73 59.46 -11.77
N LEU A 704 -24.90 60.05 -11.50
CA LEU A 704 -26.17 59.77 -12.20
C LEU A 704 -26.23 60.56 -13.51
#